data_AF-A0A3B4E2W5-F1
#
_entry.id   AF-A0A3B4E2W5-F1
#
_cell.length_a   1.000
_cell.length_b   1.000
_cell.length_c   1.000
_cell.angle_alpha   90.00
_cell.angle_beta   90.00
_cell.angle_gamma   90.00
#
_symmetry.space_group_name_H-M   'P 1'
#
loop_
_entity.id
_entity.type
_entity.pdbx_description
1 polymer ?
#
loop_
_entity_poly.entity_id
_entity_poly.type
_entity_poly.pdbx_seq_one_letter_code
_entity_poly.pdbx_strand_id
1 'polypeptide(L)'
;MRCEDPPDVYQWEVLPFGTTSSPCCAIFALQQHTHNHQGSYSGTLQSVQQCFYVDNYLESFSTIAAAKEMVDKLRNLLLEGGFDLRQWASNQPTVIAHLPTEAKSLTTEQWLGRNQAGPMEPTLGLRWNCTADTLGYQHRPIEHNTLTMRRAYQVLEQVEYIFLVIFTIETFTKILAYGLVMHPSAYIRSGWNLLDFVIVIVGLFSVVAEMGEHKPGDAHHAAGKPGGLDVKALRAFRVLRPLRLVSGVPSLQIVLNSIMKAMVPLLHIGLLVMFVIIIYAIIGLELFIGRMHKTCFYVGTDVPILYVDDDPTPCAFAGNGRFCVGNNTECRGGWEGPNGGITNFDNIFFAMLTVFQCITMEGWTDVLYWMNDAIGFELPWIYFVSLVIFGSFFVLNLVLGVLSGEFSKEREKAVCRGELQKAQEKQQMEEDMVGYMDWLIEAEDMDEDGNKREPPHTYMLTCYHFTYTVEQLYHLNLVFRKNCRVAVKSSNFYWLVLLLVFLNTAASASEHYGQPQWLTDIQERANKILLALFTMEMLMKLYSFGFQIYFTALFNRFDCFVVCGGILETVLVEMDVIPPIGISVLRCVRLLRIFKVTRHWAALSDLVTSLLNSMKAICSLLLLLFLFLIIFALLGMQLFGGKFNFDETQMKRSTFDTFPSALLTCFQILTGEDWNSVMYDGIMAYGGPIFPNMIVCIYFVILFVCGNYILLNVFLAIAVDNLAGSGSKKKKHVPMKVESFQPKEKIVPIPDGSSFFILGKKNCLRVACHNLIYHPYFTNFILIFIILSSFSLAAEDPIKTHSSFENIKYTINIIYTILMYELFFVSFLHPGSFCRNAFNLLDLLVVSVSLISFFLHSSAISVVKILRVLRVLRPLRAINRAKGLKSVIQCVFVAIRTIGNILIVTTLLQFMFACIGVQLFKGRFYRCTDEAKHTPEECKGTFVVYKDGDMNHPMVKERFWVNSDFNFDNVLMGMLALFTVSTFEGWPQLLYKAIDANAENRGPIYNYRVEISIFFIIYIIIIAFFMMNIFVGFVIITFREQGEAEFKNCELNKNQCIGTQCVYYALKAQPIKIYIPKNPSQLKFWKIINSSQFEYIMFVLILLNTLTLAVQHYEQSKLFNFVMDILNMIFTTLFTIEMIIKLLALRPYVRQALLHNGLKCLFNGITYSSLLDMNSRVHRQ
;
A
#
# COMPACT_ATOMS: atom_id res chain seq x y z
N MET A 1 51.13 -28.50 52.86
CA MET A 1 49.95 -29.15 53.48
C MET A 1 49.53 -30.34 52.64
N ARG A 2 49.06 -31.42 53.26
CA ARG A 2 48.78 -32.74 52.64
C ARG A 2 47.42 -32.73 51.93
N CYS A 3 47.30 -33.47 50.82
CA CYS A 3 46.14 -33.54 49.92
C CYS A 3 44.90 -34.30 50.45
N GLU A 4 44.68 -34.40 51.77
CA GLU A 4 43.62 -35.26 52.32
C GLU A 4 42.54 -34.53 53.13
N ASP A 5 42.60 -33.21 53.29
CA ASP A 5 41.51 -32.45 53.92
C ASP A 5 40.48 -32.00 52.86
N PRO A 6 39.16 -32.09 53.12
CA PRO A 6 38.17 -31.51 52.23
C PRO A 6 38.38 -29.98 52.16
N PRO A 7 38.20 -29.35 50.99
CA PRO A 7 38.43 -27.93 50.83
C PRO A 7 37.45 -27.12 51.69
N ASP A 8 37.95 -26.11 52.38
CA ASP A 8 37.11 -25.13 53.06
C ASP A 8 36.25 -24.39 52.02
N VAL A 9 34.93 -24.60 52.09
CA VAL A 9 33.97 -23.97 51.18
C VAL A 9 33.50 -22.65 51.80
N TYR A 10 33.93 -21.54 51.21
CA TYR A 10 33.40 -20.20 51.53
C TYR A 10 32.28 -19.84 50.54
N GLN A 11 31.10 -19.53 51.08
CA GLN A 11 29.95 -19.07 50.31
C GLN A 11 29.99 -17.54 50.15
N TRP A 12 29.90 -17.07 48.91
CA TRP A 12 29.81 -15.63 48.62
C TRP A 12 28.35 -15.19 48.74
N GLU A 13 28.05 -14.20 49.59
CA GLU A 13 26.69 -13.67 49.75
C GLU A 13 26.29 -12.72 48.61
N VAL A 14 27.24 -12.23 47.82
CA VAL A 14 27.01 -11.37 46.65
C VAL A 14 27.96 -11.75 45.52
N LEU A 15 27.42 -12.05 44.33
CA LEU A 15 28.19 -12.33 43.10
C LEU A 15 27.99 -11.17 42.10
N PRO A 16 29.04 -10.50 41.60
CA PRO A 16 28.91 -9.62 40.45
C PRO A 16 28.61 -10.45 39.20
N PHE A 17 27.56 -10.07 38.47
CA PHE A 17 27.07 -10.79 37.30
C PHE A 17 28.14 -10.83 36.19
N GLY A 18 28.52 -12.04 35.73
CA GLY A 18 29.08 -12.22 34.39
C GLY A 18 30.51 -12.74 34.19
N THR A 19 31.19 -13.40 35.14
CA THR A 19 32.52 -13.96 34.82
C THR A 19 32.90 -15.23 35.57
N THR A 20 33.10 -16.33 34.84
CA THR A 20 33.80 -17.54 35.31
C THR A 20 35.33 -17.39 35.30
N SER A 21 35.86 -16.26 34.84
CA SER A 21 37.25 -15.83 35.05
C SER A 21 37.37 -14.34 34.70
N SER A 22 37.19 -13.43 35.67
CA SER A 22 37.48 -12.01 35.45
C SER A 22 38.89 -11.66 35.93
N PRO A 23 39.57 -10.71 35.24
CA PRO A 23 40.75 -10.04 35.76
C PRO A 23 40.60 -9.54 37.20
N CYS A 24 39.39 -9.09 37.58
CA CYS A 24 39.10 -8.59 38.92
C CYS A 24 39.24 -9.68 39.99
N CYS A 25 38.79 -10.91 39.72
CA CYS A 25 38.93 -12.03 40.65
C CYS A 25 40.41 -12.46 40.80
N ALA A 26 41.18 -12.45 39.70
CA ALA A 26 42.60 -12.77 39.73
C ALA A 26 43.42 -11.73 40.49
N ILE A 27 43.17 -10.43 40.26
CA ILE A 27 43.82 -9.34 40.99
C ILE A 27 43.48 -9.42 42.49
N PHE A 28 42.22 -9.69 42.84
CA PHE A 28 41.82 -9.85 44.24
C PHE A 28 42.56 -11.00 44.92
N ALA A 29 42.65 -12.17 44.27
CA ALA A 29 43.39 -13.31 44.78
C ALA A 29 44.90 -13.00 44.97
N LEU A 30 45.51 -12.29 44.02
CA LEU A 30 46.90 -11.85 44.07
C LEU A 30 47.15 -10.88 45.25
N GLN A 31 46.27 -9.90 45.42
CA GLN A 31 46.33 -8.91 46.50
C GLN A 31 46.14 -9.57 47.87
N GLN A 32 45.18 -10.49 47.99
CA GLN A 32 44.91 -11.23 49.23
C GLN A 32 46.08 -12.15 49.60
N HIS A 33 46.64 -12.87 48.63
CA HIS A 33 47.83 -13.72 48.84
C HIS A 33 49.01 -12.91 49.39
N THR A 34 49.25 -11.74 48.81
CA THR A 34 50.33 -10.85 49.24
C THR A 34 50.10 -10.28 50.64
N HIS A 35 48.85 -9.93 50.97
CA HIS A 35 48.49 -9.46 52.31
C HIS A 35 48.72 -10.52 53.39
N ASN A 36 48.42 -11.80 53.09
CA ASN A 36 48.64 -12.91 54.02
C ASN A 36 50.13 -13.15 54.35
N HIS A 37 51.06 -12.76 53.45
CA HIS A 37 52.51 -12.96 53.60
C HIS A 37 53.28 -11.67 53.92
N GLN A 38 52.58 -10.62 54.37
CA GLN A 38 53.12 -9.28 54.62
C GLN A 38 54.29 -9.24 55.64
N GLY A 39 54.38 -10.21 56.56
CA GLY A 39 55.44 -10.29 57.58
C GLY A 39 56.83 -10.65 57.05
N SER A 40 56.93 -11.39 55.95
CA SER A 40 58.20 -11.90 55.41
C SER A 40 58.78 -11.05 54.27
N TYR A 41 57.96 -10.22 53.63
CA TYR A 41 58.31 -9.48 52.41
C TYR A 41 57.91 -7.99 52.51
N SER A 42 58.49 -7.27 53.48
CA SER A 42 58.24 -5.83 53.66
C SER A 42 58.76 -5.01 52.46
N GLY A 43 57.89 -4.20 51.85
CA GLY A 43 58.15 -3.42 50.63
C GLY A 43 57.47 -3.98 49.38
N THR A 44 57.43 -5.30 49.20
CA THR A 44 56.88 -5.94 47.98
C THR A 44 55.35 -5.81 47.87
N LEU A 45 54.64 -5.72 49.00
CA LEU A 45 53.18 -5.55 49.06
C LEU A 45 52.71 -4.29 48.30
N GLN A 46 53.39 -3.17 48.53
CA GLN A 46 53.00 -1.89 47.94
C GLN A 46 53.22 -1.91 46.42
N SER A 47 54.32 -2.50 45.98
CA SER A 47 54.60 -2.74 44.57
C SER A 47 53.57 -3.66 43.90
N VAL A 48 53.14 -4.75 44.55
CA VAL A 48 52.10 -5.63 43.96
C VAL A 48 50.76 -4.89 43.80
N GLN A 49 50.39 -4.07 44.79
CA GLN A 49 49.15 -3.31 44.75
C GLN A 49 49.14 -2.16 43.74
N GLN A 50 50.28 -1.53 43.52
CA GLN A 50 50.38 -0.31 42.70
C GLN A 50 50.89 -0.55 41.28
N CYS A 51 51.67 -1.62 41.06
CA CYS A 51 52.40 -1.84 39.82
C CYS A 51 51.92 -3.05 39.01
N PHE A 52 50.91 -3.79 39.48
CA PHE A 52 50.22 -4.79 38.64
C PHE A 52 49.01 -4.17 37.94
N TYR A 53 48.93 -4.38 36.63
CA TYR A 53 47.75 -4.14 35.81
C TYR A 53 47.31 -5.47 35.18
N VAL A 54 46.17 -6.00 35.61
CA VAL A 54 45.65 -7.32 35.18
C VAL A 54 46.67 -8.44 35.39
N ASP A 55 47.42 -8.79 34.36
CA ASP A 55 48.42 -9.87 34.30
C ASP A 55 49.85 -9.34 34.10
N ASN A 56 50.08 -8.02 34.10
CA ASN A 56 51.40 -7.42 33.88
C ASN A 56 51.87 -6.63 35.11
N TYR A 57 53.09 -6.92 35.56
CA TYR A 57 53.79 -6.13 36.58
C TYR A 57 54.80 -5.19 35.93
N LEU A 58 54.71 -3.90 36.24
CA LEU A 58 55.51 -2.84 35.63
C LEU A 58 56.02 -1.89 36.70
N GLU A 59 57.31 -1.96 37.01
CA GLU A 59 57.96 -1.05 37.94
C GLU A 59 59.34 -0.65 37.42
N SER A 60 59.75 0.58 37.71
CA SER A 60 61.04 1.14 37.32
C SER A 60 61.94 1.30 38.55
N PHE A 61 63.21 0.93 38.42
CA PHE A 61 64.18 0.99 39.51
C PHE A 61 65.36 1.89 39.13
N SER A 62 65.86 2.66 40.09
CA SER A 62 67.01 3.56 39.89
C SER A 62 68.35 2.83 39.78
N THR A 63 68.44 1.56 40.23
CA THR A 63 69.66 0.74 40.15
C THR A 63 69.36 -0.70 39.72
N ILE A 64 70.31 -1.32 39.02
CA ILE A 64 70.23 -2.73 38.58
C ILE A 64 70.16 -3.69 39.78
N ALA A 65 70.86 -3.37 40.87
CA ALA A 65 70.85 -4.19 42.08
C ALA A 65 69.47 -4.23 42.75
N ALA A 66 68.80 -3.08 42.88
CA ALA A 66 67.44 -3.00 43.40
C ALA A 66 66.43 -3.77 42.54
N ALA A 67 66.57 -3.71 41.21
CA ALA A 67 65.74 -4.48 40.28
C ALA A 67 65.90 -5.99 40.47
N LYS A 68 67.14 -6.49 40.62
CA LYS A 68 67.41 -7.91 40.87
C LYS A 68 66.83 -8.38 42.20
N GLU A 69 67.03 -7.61 43.26
CA GLU A 69 66.50 -7.92 44.59
C GLU A 69 64.96 -7.99 44.58
N MET A 70 64.32 -7.06 43.87
CA MET A 70 62.87 -7.04 43.75
C MET A 70 62.32 -8.22 42.95
N VAL A 71 62.99 -8.60 41.85
CA VAL A 71 62.63 -9.79 41.06
C VAL A 71 62.69 -11.05 41.92
N ASP A 72 63.74 -11.23 42.73
CA ASP A 72 63.89 -12.39 43.62
C ASP A 72 62.80 -12.40 44.71
N LYS A 73 62.53 -11.25 45.34
CA LYS A 73 61.47 -11.10 46.36
C LYS A 73 60.08 -11.36 45.80
N LEU A 74 59.76 -10.78 44.65
CA LEU A 74 58.45 -10.91 44.01
C LEU A 74 58.21 -12.36 43.55
N ARG A 75 59.22 -13.00 42.97
CA ARG A 75 59.14 -14.41 42.55
C ARG A 75 58.88 -15.34 43.74
N ASN A 76 59.63 -15.19 44.83
CA ASN A 76 59.46 -16.05 46.01
C ASN A 76 58.08 -15.86 46.65
N LEU A 77 57.64 -14.61 46.81
CA LEU A 77 56.31 -14.26 47.32
C LEU A 77 55.19 -14.90 46.49
N LEU A 78 55.25 -14.80 45.16
CA LEU A 78 54.20 -15.31 44.27
C LEU A 78 54.24 -16.83 44.12
N LEU A 79 55.43 -17.43 44.13
CA LEU A 79 55.60 -18.89 44.14
C LEU A 79 54.98 -19.55 45.37
N GLU A 80 55.04 -18.91 46.55
CA GLU A 80 54.35 -19.39 47.75
C GLU A 80 52.83 -19.48 47.55
N GLY A 81 52.26 -18.69 46.64
CA GLY A 81 50.84 -18.70 46.26
C GLY A 81 50.51 -19.55 45.04
N GLY A 82 51.49 -20.27 44.48
CA GLY A 82 51.34 -21.04 43.25
C GLY A 82 51.35 -20.21 41.96
N PHE A 83 51.68 -18.92 42.03
CA PHE A 83 51.82 -18.04 40.86
C PHE A 83 53.27 -18.01 40.37
N ASP A 84 53.56 -18.74 39.30
CA ASP A 84 54.91 -18.82 38.73
C ASP A 84 55.11 -17.80 37.59
N LEU A 85 55.87 -16.73 37.85
CA LEU A 85 56.22 -15.70 36.87
C LEU A 85 57.37 -16.17 35.98
N ARG A 86 57.08 -16.41 34.69
CA ARG A 86 58.06 -16.94 33.72
C ARG A 86 58.44 -16.00 32.58
N GLN A 87 57.62 -15.00 32.29
CA GLN A 87 57.84 -14.04 31.20
C GLN A 87 58.41 -12.75 31.78
N TRP A 88 59.71 -12.54 31.62
CA TRP A 88 60.42 -11.39 32.19
C TRP A 88 60.98 -10.52 31.07
N ALA A 89 60.71 -9.21 31.15
CA ALA A 89 61.20 -8.21 30.20
C ALA A 89 61.93 -7.09 30.96
N SER A 90 63.04 -6.61 30.42
CA SER A 90 63.81 -5.51 31.01
C SER A 90 64.59 -4.78 29.91
N ASN A 91 64.77 -3.47 30.09
CA ASN A 91 65.67 -2.67 29.29
C ASN A 91 67.16 -2.98 29.54
N GLN A 92 67.48 -3.72 30.61
CA GLN A 92 68.84 -4.13 30.98
C GLN A 92 69.01 -5.67 30.94
N PRO A 93 69.80 -6.22 30.00
CA PRO A 93 70.06 -7.67 29.87
C PRO A 93 70.61 -8.36 31.10
N THR A 94 71.36 -7.63 31.92
CA THR A 94 71.96 -8.13 33.15
C THR A 94 70.94 -8.49 34.23
N VAL A 95 69.71 -7.93 34.18
CA VAL A 95 68.64 -8.22 35.14
C VAL A 95 68.00 -9.57 34.82
N ILE A 96 67.67 -9.83 33.56
CA ILE A 96 67.08 -11.11 33.14
C ILE A 96 68.12 -12.24 33.19
N ALA A 97 69.39 -11.95 32.87
CA ALA A 97 70.46 -12.94 32.99
C ALA A 97 70.63 -13.50 34.41
N HIS A 98 70.27 -12.72 35.45
CA HIS A 98 70.32 -13.11 36.87
C HIS A 98 69.35 -14.24 37.25
N LEU A 99 68.25 -14.39 36.51
CA LEU A 99 67.23 -15.40 36.79
C LEU A 99 67.73 -16.83 36.47
N PRO A 100 67.35 -17.85 37.26
CA PRO A 100 67.63 -19.25 36.94
C PRO A 100 66.92 -19.66 35.64
N THR A 101 67.52 -20.59 34.89
CA THR A 101 67.00 -21.08 33.59
C THR A 101 65.58 -21.66 33.70
N GLU A 102 65.26 -22.32 34.82
CA GLU A 102 63.92 -22.86 35.10
C GLU A 102 62.82 -21.79 35.24
N ALA A 103 63.20 -20.55 35.59
CA ALA A 103 62.28 -19.42 35.76
C ALA A 103 62.12 -18.57 34.49
N LYS A 104 62.78 -18.95 33.38
CA LYS A 104 62.72 -18.24 32.10
C LYS A 104 61.81 -18.99 31.13
N SER A 105 60.91 -18.27 30.47
CA SER A 105 60.18 -18.81 29.32
C SER A 105 61.12 -18.98 28.11
N LEU A 106 60.75 -19.87 27.18
CA LEU A 106 61.45 -20.04 25.89
C LEU A 106 61.60 -18.73 25.10
N THR A 107 60.63 -17.82 25.23
CA THR A 107 60.68 -16.46 24.65
C THR A 107 61.71 -15.57 25.35
N THR A 108 61.84 -15.67 26.68
CA THR A 108 62.83 -14.93 27.48
C THR A 108 64.27 -15.39 27.18
N GLU A 109 64.47 -16.68 26.87
CA GLU A 109 65.79 -17.20 26.45
C GLU A 109 66.19 -16.75 25.04
N GLN A 110 65.23 -16.73 24.10
CA GLN A 110 65.47 -16.23 22.74
C GLN A 110 65.93 -14.76 22.72
N TRP A 111 65.52 -13.97 23.71
CA TRP A 111 65.94 -12.58 23.87
C TRP A 111 67.45 -12.41 24.09
N LEU A 112 68.08 -13.32 24.84
CA LEU A 112 69.53 -13.28 25.11
C LEU A 112 70.38 -13.67 23.88
N GLY A 113 69.76 -14.19 22.81
CA GLY A 113 70.44 -14.83 21.68
C GLY A 113 70.43 -14.10 20.33
N ARG A 114 69.83 -12.90 20.18
CA ARG A 114 69.78 -12.17 18.88
C ARG A 114 70.42 -10.78 18.94
N ASN A 115 71.38 -10.53 18.03
CA ASN A 115 72.12 -9.27 17.91
C ASN A 115 71.47 -8.20 16.99
N GLN A 116 70.19 -8.32 16.60
CA GLN A 116 69.54 -7.33 15.73
C GLN A 116 68.06 -7.14 16.08
N ALA A 117 67.70 -5.90 16.38
CA ALA A 117 66.40 -5.38 16.85
C ALA A 117 65.90 -6.00 18.17
N GLY A 118 65.80 -5.17 19.21
CA GLY A 118 65.29 -5.58 20.53
C GLY A 118 63.89 -6.21 20.46
N PRO A 119 63.51 -7.00 21.49
CA PRO A 119 62.19 -7.62 21.55
C PRO A 119 61.15 -6.52 21.66
N MET A 120 60.02 -6.74 20.99
CA MET A 120 58.83 -5.94 21.16
C MET A 120 57.90 -6.71 22.08
N GLU A 121 57.78 -6.27 23.33
CA GLU A 121 56.91 -6.92 24.30
C GLU A 121 55.54 -6.23 24.33
N PRO A 122 54.42 -6.99 24.30
CA PRO A 122 53.12 -6.41 24.53
C PRO A 122 53.02 -5.94 25.99
N THR A 123 52.64 -4.69 26.20
CA THR A 123 52.56 -4.08 27.52
C THR A 123 51.45 -3.03 27.50
N LEU A 124 50.44 -3.17 28.37
CA LEU A 124 49.30 -2.23 28.46
C LEU A 124 48.56 -2.00 27.13
N GLY A 125 48.48 -3.01 26.26
CA GLY A 125 47.89 -2.88 24.91
C GLY A 125 48.77 -2.16 23.88
N LEU A 126 50.00 -1.79 24.24
CA LEU A 126 51.04 -1.21 23.39
C LEU A 126 52.20 -2.19 23.18
N ARG A 127 53.14 -1.89 22.29
CA ARG A 127 54.39 -2.65 22.11
C ARG A 127 55.56 -1.86 22.68
N TRP A 128 56.17 -2.37 23.73
CA TRP A 128 57.37 -1.80 24.32
C TRP A 128 58.61 -2.35 23.61
N ASN A 129 59.41 -1.46 23.04
CA ASN A 129 60.77 -1.80 22.61
C ASN A 129 61.68 -1.72 23.84
N CYS A 130 62.00 -2.86 24.44
CA CYS A 130 62.77 -2.91 25.68
C CYS A 130 64.17 -2.31 25.53
N THR A 131 64.80 -2.38 24.34
CA THR A 131 66.17 -1.85 24.14
C THR A 131 66.25 -0.33 24.03
N ALA A 132 65.25 0.30 23.42
CA ALA A 132 65.18 1.75 23.26
C ALA A 132 64.38 2.42 24.38
N ASP A 133 63.74 1.63 25.24
CA ASP A 133 62.80 2.05 26.27
C ASP A 133 61.66 2.95 25.73
N THR A 134 61.14 2.59 24.56
CA THR A 134 60.08 3.34 23.88
C THR A 134 58.83 2.49 23.73
N LEU A 135 57.67 3.04 24.11
CA LEU A 135 56.37 2.44 23.80
C LEU A 135 55.92 2.87 22.42
N GLY A 136 55.67 1.90 21.54
CA GLY A 136 55.08 2.10 20.22
C GLY A 136 53.76 1.38 20.11
N TYR A 137 52.80 1.94 19.38
CA TYR A 137 51.65 1.18 18.92
C TYR A 137 51.86 0.82 17.45
N GLN A 138 51.65 -0.45 17.09
CA GLN A 138 51.58 -0.81 15.69
C GLN A 138 50.13 -0.61 15.26
N HIS A 139 49.84 0.52 14.58
CA HIS A 139 48.61 0.62 13.81
C HIS A 139 48.67 -0.46 12.74
N ARG A 140 47.97 -1.59 12.92
CA ARG A 140 47.74 -2.54 11.82
C ARG A 140 46.91 -1.80 10.78
N PRO A 141 47.44 -1.43 9.60
CA PRO A 141 46.55 -1.09 8.51
C PRO A 141 45.73 -2.36 8.24
N ILE A 142 44.41 -2.24 8.31
CA ILE A 142 43.49 -3.32 7.96
C ILE A 142 43.91 -3.83 6.57
N GLU A 143 44.26 -5.12 6.48
CA GLU A 143 44.62 -5.76 5.22
C GLU A 143 43.56 -5.46 4.16
N HIS A 144 44.02 -5.00 3.00
CA HIS A 144 43.21 -4.23 2.07
C HIS A 144 42.14 -5.02 1.29
N ASN A 145 41.88 -6.29 1.62
CA ASN A 145 41.03 -7.19 0.84
C ASN A 145 39.58 -7.33 1.35
N THR A 146 39.23 -6.76 2.49
CA THR A 146 37.81 -6.56 2.85
C THR A 146 37.37 -5.21 2.33
N LEU A 147 36.41 -5.22 1.40
CA LEU A 147 35.78 -4.03 0.85
C LEU A 147 34.91 -3.39 1.95
N THR A 148 35.56 -2.66 2.86
CA THR A 148 34.86 -1.91 3.91
C THR A 148 33.93 -0.90 3.24
N MET A 149 32.71 -0.74 3.76
CA MET A 149 31.69 0.18 3.19
C MET A 149 32.28 1.57 2.90
N ARG A 150 33.17 2.07 3.77
CA ARG A 150 33.87 3.34 3.59
C ARG A 150 34.73 3.39 2.32
N ARG A 151 35.44 2.32 1.96
CA ARG A 151 36.19 2.24 0.69
C ARG A 151 35.27 2.09 -0.51
N ALA A 152 34.16 1.35 -0.37
CA ALA A 152 33.14 1.29 -1.41
C ALA A 152 32.65 2.69 -1.78
N TYR A 153 32.30 3.50 -0.77
CA TYR A 153 31.85 4.88 -0.95
C TYR A 153 32.94 5.77 -1.58
N GLN A 154 34.21 5.63 -1.16
CA GLN A 154 35.32 6.37 -1.77
C GLN A 154 35.54 5.99 -3.25
N VAL A 155 35.43 4.71 -3.59
CA VAL A 155 35.51 4.24 -4.99
C VAL A 155 34.31 4.73 -5.79
N LEU A 156 33.10 4.68 -5.24
CA LEU A 156 31.89 5.23 -5.86
C LEU A 156 32.04 6.73 -6.15
N GLU A 157 32.60 7.50 -5.22
CA GLU A 157 32.85 8.94 -5.41
C GLU A 157 33.86 9.19 -6.55
N GLN A 158 34.92 8.40 -6.65
CA GLN A 158 35.85 8.47 -7.79
C GLN A 158 35.16 8.14 -9.12
N VAL A 159 34.31 7.12 -9.13
CA VAL A 159 33.51 6.76 -10.31
C VAL A 159 32.55 7.89 -10.71
N GLU A 160 32.00 8.64 -9.75
CA GLU A 160 31.16 9.81 -10.06
C GLU A 160 31.90 10.93 -10.79
N TYR A 161 33.15 11.19 -10.43
CA TYR A 161 33.99 12.16 -11.16
C TYR A 161 34.22 11.70 -12.60
N ILE A 162 34.47 10.39 -12.82
CA ILE A 162 34.61 9.81 -14.16
C ILE A 162 33.34 10.03 -14.98
N PHE A 163 32.16 9.76 -14.41
CA PHE A 163 30.89 10.01 -15.09
C PHE A 163 30.68 11.49 -15.43
N LEU A 164 30.99 12.41 -14.51
CA LEU A 164 30.87 13.85 -14.76
C LEU A 164 31.77 14.31 -15.90
N VAL A 165 33.00 13.79 -16.00
CA VAL A 165 33.93 14.09 -17.10
C VAL A 165 33.36 13.60 -18.43
N ILE A 166 32.88 12.35 -18.50
CA ILE A 166 32.26 11.79 -19.71
C ILE A 166 31.08 12.67 -20.16
N PHE A 167 30.22 13.07 -19.23
CA PHE A 167 29.04 13.88 -19.56
C PHE A 167 29.40 15.30 -19.99
N THR A 168 30.47 15.87 -19.42
CA THR A 168 30.99 17.18 -19.84
C THR A 168 31.50 17.11 -21.29
N ILE A 169 32.24 16.05 -21.64
CA ILE A 169 32.74 15.83 -23.01
C ILE A 169 31.57 15.65 -23.99
N GLU A 170 30.58 14.83 -23.63
CA GLU A 170 29.39 14.60 -24.45
C GLU A 170 28.63 15.91 -24.73
N THR A 171 28.32 16.68 -23.68
CA THR A 171 27.61 17.95 -23.79
C THR A 171 28.40 18.97 -24.61
N PHE A 172 29.72 19.09 -24.38
CA PHE A 172 30.56 20.00 -25.15
C PHE A 172 30.62 19.62 -26.63
N THR A 173 30.75 18.33 -26.94
CA THR A 173 30.76 17.82 -28.32
C THR A 173 29.43 18.10 -29.03
N LYS A 174 28.28 17.91 -28.36
CA LYS A 174 26.96 18.24 -28.90
C LYS A 174 26.78 19.75 -29.13
N ILE A 175 27.30 20.59 -28.24
CA ILE A 175 27.26 22.06 -28.40
C ILE A 175 28.08 22.50 -29.61
N LEU A 176 29.27 21.92 -29.81
CA LEU A 176 30.11 22.21 -30.98
C LEU A 176 29.43 21.76 -32.30
N ALA A 177 28.78 20.60 -32.30
CA ALA A 177 28.13 20.06 -33.50
C ALA A 177 26.84 20.81 -33.89
N TYR A 178 25.98 21.14 -32.92
CA TYR A 178 24.65 21.73 -33.18
C TYR A 178 24.60 23.25 -33.05
N GLY A 179 25.60 23.87 -32.43
CA GLY A 179 25.56 25.27 -32.01
C GLY A 179 24.69 25.49 -30.76
N LEU A 180 24.98 26.54 -30.00
CA LEU A 180 24.36 26.76 -28.68
C LEU A 180 22.92 27.31 -28.74
N VAL A 181 22.69 28.42 -29.45
CA VAL A 181 21.40 29.16 -29.44
C VAL A 181 20.90 29.57 -30.83
N MET A 182 21.78 30.04 -31.72
CA MET A 182 21.39 30.76 -32.95
C MET A 182 20.81 29.86 -34.07
N HIS A 183 21.08 28.56 -34.08
CA HIS A 183 20.62 27.65 -35.15
C HIS A 183 19.23 27.05 -34.86
N PRO A 184 18.37 26.77 -35.87
CA PRO A 184 17.06 26.14 -35.65
C PRO A 184 17.12 24.79 -34.94
N SER A 185 18.20 24.04 -35.16
CA SER A 185 18.53 22.76 -34.50
C SER A 185 19.53 22.92 -33.36
N ALA A 186 19.65 24.12 -32.78
CA ALA A 186 20.59 24.39 -31.70
C ALA A 186 20.32 23.53 -30.46
N TYR A 187 21.40 23.23 -29.74
CA TYR A 187 21.41 22.29 -28.62
C TYR A 187 20.35 22.62 -27.55
N ILE A 188 20.25 23.89 -27.11
CA ILE A 188 19.35 24.33 -26.01
C ILE A 188 17.87 24.31 -26.41
N ARG A 189 17.53 24.32 -27.72
CA ARG A 189 16.12 24.29 -28.15
C ARG A 189 15.43 22.94 -27.91
N SER A 190 16.22 21.86 -27.78
CA SER A 190 15.68 20.57 -27.33
C SER A 190 15.61 20.55 -25.81
N GLY A 191 14.40 20.37 -25.25
CA GLY A 191 14.20 20.30 -23.79
C GLY A 191 15.02 19.19 -23.11
N TRP A 192 15.28 18.09 -23.82
CA TRP A 192 16.10 16.97 -23.32
C TRP A 192 17.58 17.32 -23.23
N ASN A 193 18.10 18.05 -24.21
CA ASN A 193 19.47 18.55 -24.20
C ASN A 193 19.66 19.64 -23.14
N LEU A 194 18.64 20.48 -22.92
CA LEU A 194 18.65 21.46 -21.83
C LEU A 194 18.73 20.77 -20.45
N LEU A 195 18.01 19.66 -20.24
CA LEU A 195 18.10 18.86 -19.02
C LEU A 195 19.51 18.27 -18.84
N ASP A 196 20.08 17.67 -19.89
CA ASP A 196 21.47 17.16 -19.86
C ASP A 196 22.48 18.27 -19.52
N PHE A 197 22.30 19.47 -20.10
CA PHE A 197 23.13 20.64 -19.81
C PHE A 197 23.07 21.07 -18.35
N VAL A 198 21.87 21.16 -17.79
CA VAL A 198 21.66 21.55 -16.38
C VAL A 198 22.33 20.55 -15.44
N ILE A 199 22.21 19.24 -15.70
CA ILE A 199 22.83 18.19 -14.89
C ILE A 199 24.36 18.35 -14.86
N VAL A 200 24.98 18.62 -16.02
CA VAL A 200 26.43 18.82 -16.13
C VAL A 200 26.86 20.09 -15.39
N ILE A 201 26.15 21.21 -15.57
CA ILE A 201 26.49 22.49 -14.93
C ILE A 201 26.38 22.40 -13.40
N VAL A 202 25.29 21.82 -12.87
CA VAL A 202 25.14 21.63 -11.42
C VAL A 202 26.20 20.68 -10.87
N GLY A 203 26.54 19.62 -11.62
CA GLY A 203 27.62 18.71 -11.29
C GLY A 203 28.99 19.40 -11.20
N LEU A 204 29.34 20.22 -12.20
CA LEU A 204 30.58 21.02 -12.19
C LEU A 204 30.59 22.05 -11.05
N PHE A 205 29.47 22.73 -10.81
CA PHE A 205 29.33 23.68 -9.71
C PHE A 205 29.51 23.03 -8.34
N SER A 206 28.97 21.82 -8.13
CA SER A 206 29.19 21.04 -6.90
C SER A 206 30.67 20.78 -6.65
N VAL A 207 31.44 20.40 -7.67
CA VAL A 207 32.88 20.12 -7.53
C VAL A 207 33.65 21.40 -7.21
N VAL A 208 33.31 22.52 -7.87
CA VAL A 208 33.93 23.82 -7.62
C VAL A 208 33.62 24.32 -6.20
N ALA A 209 32.38 24.14 -5.73
CA ALA A 209 31.98 24.50 -4.38
C ALA A 209 32.71 23.66 -3.32
N GLU A 210 32.87 22.35 -3.56
CA GLU A 210 33.62 21.45 -2.67
C GLU A 210 35.12 21.79 -2.63
N MET A 211 35.71 22.23 -3.75
CA MET A 211 37.10 22.70 -3.79
C MET A 211 37.31 24.05 -3.10
N GLY A 212 36.27 24.88 -2.98
CA GLY A 212 36.34 26.23 -2.42
C GLY A 212 36.37 26.33 -0.89
N GLU A 213 35.97 25.27 -0.16
CA GLU A 213 35.83 25.28 1.30
C GLU A 213 37.06 24.75 2.09
N HIS A 214 38.16 24.38 1.44
CA HIS A 214 39.38 23.97 2.13
C HIS A 214 40.17 25.18 2.69
N LYS A 215 39.72 25.74 3.83
CA LYS A 215 40.62 26.38 4.80
C LYS A 215 40.92 25.38 5.92
N PRO A 216 42.20 25.03 6.18
CA PRO A 216 42.55 24.07 7.22
C PRO A 216 42.41 24.74 8.59
N GLY A 217 41.47 24.28 9.44
CA GLY A 217 41.43 24.72 10.83
C GLY A 217 40.13 24.51 11.61
N ASP A 218 38.95 24.50 10.97
CA ASP A 218 37.69 24.48 11.72
C ASP A 218 37.03 23.10 11.74
N ALA A 219 36.85 22.57 12.95
CA ALA A 219 36.24 21.28 13.21
C ALA A 219 34.76 21.23 12.78
N HIS A 220 34.40 20.18 12.04
CA HIS A 220 33.06 19.90 11.54
C HIS A 220 32.07 19.47 12.63
N HIS A 221 31.62 20.36 13.53
CA HIS A 221 30.39 20.13 14.31
C HIS A 221 29.75 21.46 14.75
N ALA A 222 28.94 22.07 13.88
CA ALA A 222 27.86 22.98 14.27
C ALA A 222 26.96 23.27 13.06
N ALA A 223 25.81 22.61 12.99
CA ALA A 223 24.68 23.10 12.21
C ALA A 223 24.16 24.39 12.89
N GLY A 224 24.15 25.52 12.18
CA GLY A 224 23.57 26.75 12.75
C GLY A 224 24.11 28.10 12.29
N LYS A 225 24.97 28.21 11.26
CA LYS A 225 25.27 29.53 10.66
C LYS A 225 24.30 29.83 9.50
N PRO A 226 23.48 30.89 9.58
CA PRO A 226 22.63 31.31 8.48
C PRO A 226 23.51 32.03 7.45
N GLY A 227 23.85 31.35 6.35
CA GLY A 227 24.57 31.97 5.23
C GLY A 227 25.62 31.10 4.54
N GLY A 228 25.95 29.91 5.05
CA GLY A 228 26.73 28.91 4.31
C GLY A 228 25.84 28.16 3.33
N LEU A 229 26.22 28.08 2.06
CA LEU A 229 25.50 27.26 1.08
C LEU A 229 25.69 25.79 1.49
N ASP A 230 24.62 25.08 1.83
CA ASP A 230 24.71 23.67 2.22
C ASP A 230 25.15 22.84 1.01
N VAL A 231 26.46 22.62 0.87
CA VAL A 231 27.07 21.79 -0.17
C VAL A 231 26.51 20.36 -0.15
N LYS A 232 25.93 19.88 0.96
CA LYS A 232 25.20 18.61 1.00
C LYS A 232 23.89 18.67 0.21
N ALA A 233 23.18 19.80 0.21
CA ALA A 233 21.98 19.98 -0.61
C ALA A 233 22.32 19.98 -2.12
N LEU A 234 23.51 20.45 -2.51
CA LEU A 234 23.96 20.37 -3.90
C LEU A 234 24.21 18.92 -4.36
N ARG A 235 24.61 18.02 -3.45
CA ARG A 235 24.75 16.58 -3.75
C ARG A 235 23.42 15.93 -4.10
N ALA A 236 22.30 16.44 -3.55
CA ALA A 236 20.98 15.92 -3.87
C ALA A 236 20.61 16.07 -5.36
N PHE A 237 21.11 17.10 -6.07
CA PHE A 237 20.87 17.26 -7.52
C PHE A 237 21.49 16.15 -8.38
N ARG A 238 22.44 15.36 -7.85
CA ARG A 238 22.96 14.16 -8.54
C ARG A 238 21.85 13.15 -8.80
N VAL A 239 20.74 13.20 -8.05
CA VAL A 239 19.54 12.38 -8.25
C VAL A 239 18.80 12.64 -9.56
N LEU A 240 19.11 13.73 -10.28
CA LEU A 240 18.50 14.00 -11.59
C LEU A 240 19.16 13.20 -12.73
N ARG A 241 20.33 12.59 -12.51
CA ARG A 241 21.06 11.80 -13.52
C ARG A 241 20.25 10.64 -14.13
N PRO A 242 19.44 9.86 -13.38
CA PRO A 242 18.58 8.83 -13.93
C PRO A 242 17.56 9.35 -14.96
N LEU A 243 17.17 10.64 -14.93
CA LEU A 243 16.27 11.22 -15.95
C LEU A 243 16.87 11.22 -17.36
N ARG A 244 18.21 11.08 -17.48
CA ARG A 244 18.89 10.91 -18.76
C ARG A 244 18.54 9.58 -19.44
N LEU A 245 18.04 8.59 -18.69
CA LEU A 245 17.47 7.38 -19.28
C LEU A 245 16.27 7.70 -20.18
N VAL A 246 15.47 8.71 -19.79
CA VAL A 246 14.32 9.17 -20.59
C VAL A 246 14.79 9.86 -21.88
N SER A 247 15.88 10.63 -21.84
CA SER A 247 16.45 11.22 -23.06
C SER A 247 17.07 10.16 -23.99
N GLY A 248 17.55 9.04 -23.45
CA GLY A 248 18.10 7.92 -24.21
C GLY A 248 17.08 6.93 -24.80
N VAL A 249 15.90 6.77 -24.18
CA VAL A 249 14.90 5.75 -24.57
C VAL A 249 13.68 6.40 -25.26
N PRO A 250 13.50 6.27 -26.59
CA PRO A 250 12.42 6.94 -27.32
C PRO A 250 11.01 6.56 -26.88
N SER A 251 10.80 5.30 -26.46
CA SER A 251 9.49 4.85 -25.95
C SER A 251 9.08 5.60 -24.68
N LEU A 252 10.01 5.88 -23.76
CA LEU A 252 9.73 6.64 -22.54
C LEU A 252 9.38 8.10 -22.84
N GLN A 253 10.00 8.71 -23.85
CA GLN A 253 9.67 10.09 -24.27
C GLN A 253 8.24 10.19 -24.79
N ILE A 254 7.80 9.22 -25.60
CA ILE A 254 6.43 9.19 -26.14
C ILE A 254 5.42 9.07 -24.99
N VAL A 255 5.69 8.18 -24.02
CA VAL A 255 4.83 7.98 -22.85
C VAL A 255 4.77 9.24 -21.99
N LEU A 256 5.91 9.84 -21.65
CA LEU A 256 5.95 11.06 -20.83
C LEU A 256 5.22 12.23 -21.51
N ASN A 257 5.42 12.42 -22.82
CA ASN A 257 4.72 13.46 -23.58
C ASN A 257 3.20 13.24 -23.60
N SER A 258 2.74 11.98 -23.63
CA SER A 258 1.32 11.65 -23.52
C SER A 258 0.76 12.06 -22.16
N ILE A 259 1.47 11.71 -21.07
CA ILE A 259 1.10 12.08 -19.71
C ILE A 259 1.06 13.60 -19.54
N MET A 260 2.09 14.32 -19.99
CA MET A 260 2.14 15.79 -19.89
C MET A 260 0.98 16.48 -20.61
N LYS A 261 0.51 15.95 -21.75
CA LYS A 261 -0.68 16.47 -22.45
C LYS A 261 -1.97 16.22 -21.67
N ALA A 262 -2.09 15.08 -21.00
CA ALA A 262 -3.23 14.75 -20.15
C ALA A 262 -3.29 15.59 -18.86
N MET A 263 -2.17 16.18 -18.42
CA MET A 263 -2.10 17.00 -17.21
C MET A 263 -2.80 18.36 -17.35
N VAL A 264 -2.79 18.96 -18.54
CA VAL A 264 -3.36 20.30 -18.79
C VAL A 264 -4.84 20.41 -18.40
N PRO A 265 -5.75 19.55 -18.88
CA PRO A 265 -7.16 19.63 -18.47
C PRO A 265 -7.38 19.34 -16.98
N LEU A 266 -6.49 18.56 -16.35
CA LEU A 266 -6.53 18.30 -14.91
C LEU A 266 -6.10 19.49 -14.06
N LEU A 267 -5.32 20.44 -14.61
CA LEU A 267 -4.91 21.62 -13.87
C LEU A 267 -6.11 22.44 -13.38
N HIS A 268 -7.19 22.52 -14.16
CA HIS A 268 -8.43 23.18 -13.73
C HIS A 268 -9.09 22.47 -12.53
N ILE A 269 -9.04 21.14 -12.50
CA ILE A 269 -9.53 20.35 -11.36
C ILE A 269 -8.61 20.55 -10.17
N GLY A 270 -7.28 20.50 -10.36
CA GLY A 270 -6.30 20.77 -9.31
C GLY A 270 -6.51 22.12 -8.64
N LEU A 271 -6.82 23.16 -9.43
CA LEU A 271 -7.19 24.49 -8.89
C LEU A 271 -8.48 24.46 -8.07
N LEU A 272 -9.50 23.70 -8.51
CA LEU A 272 -10.73 23.51 -7.74
C LEU A 272 -10.45 22.78 -6.41
N VAL A 273 -9.63 21.74 -6.42
CA VAL A 273 -9.25 20.98 -5.21
C VAL A 273 -8.48 21.87 -4.24
N MET A 274 -7.50 22.64 -4.74
CA MET A 274 -6.76 23.60 -3.93
C MET A 274 -7.70 24.62 -3.27
N PHE A 275 -8.69 25.11 -4.02
CA PHE A 275 -9.70 26.04 -3.48
C PHE A 275 -10.57 25.39 -2.39
N VAL A 276 -10.99 24.13 -2.58
CA VAL A 276 -11.74 23.37 -1.56
C VAL A 276 -10.88 23.17 -0.30
N ILE A 277 -9.59 22.82 -0.44
CA ILE A 277 -8.65 22.70 0.68
C ILE A 277 -8.56 24.02 1.45
N ILE A 278 -8.39 25.14 0.76
CA ILE A 278 -8.30 26.47 1.40
C ILE A 278 -9.58 26.80 2.17
N ILE A 279 -10.77 26.57 1.59
CA ILE A 279 -12.05 26.82 2.26
C ILE A 279 -12.16 25.99 3.54
N TYR A 280 -11.95 24.68 3.44
CA TYR A 280 -12.07 23.80 4.60
C TYR A 280 -10.98 24.08 5.64
N ALA A 281 -9.76 24.43 5.23
CA ALA A 281 -8.69 24.82 6.15
C ALA A 281 -9.04 26.10 6.93
N ILE A 282 -9.64 27.12 6.29
CA ILE A 282 -10.11 28.33 6.98
C ILE A 282 -11.28 28.02 7.92
N ILE A 283 -12.26 27.22 7.48
CA ILE A 283 -13.37 26.79 8.33
C ILE A 283 -12.85 26.00 9.55
N GLY A 284 -11.92 25.07 9.33
CA GLY A 284 -11.32 24.27 10.38
C GLY A 284 -10.50 25.11 11.36
N LEU A 285 -9.71 26.05 10.86
CA LEU A 285 -8.97 27.04 11.66
C LEU A 285 -9.95 27.79 12.59
N GLU A 286 -10.99 28.42 12.04
CA GLU A 286 -11.96 29.20 12.82
C GLU A 286 -12.74 28.36 13.86
N LEU A 287 -13.10 27.11 13.51
CA LEU A 287 -13.86 26.24 14.40
C LEU A 287 -13.01 25.61 15.51
N PHE A 288 -11.74 25.29 15.23
CA PHE A 288 -10.96 24.35 16.01
C PHE A 288 -9.62 24.89 16.56
N ILE A 289 -9.31 26.16 16.33
CA ILE A 289 -8.06 26.79 16.79
C ILE A 289 -7.79 26.54 18.29
N GLY A 290 -6.61 26.03 18.61
CA GLY A 290 -6.14 25.83 19.99
C GLY A 290 -6.89 24.79 20.81
N ARG A 291 -7.76 23.96 20.20
CA ARG A 291 -8.58 22.99 20.95
C ARG A 291 -7.83 21.70 21.30
N MET A 292 -6.76 21.36 20.57
CA MET A 292 -6.03 20.09 20.71
C MET A 292 -4.83 20.14 21.68
N HIS A 293 -4.61 21.22 22.45
CA HIS A 293 -3.44 21.39 23.32
C HIS A 293 -3.58 20.90 24.77
N LYS A 294 -4.61 20.10 25.06
CA LYS A 294 -4.90 19.59 26.41
C LYS A 294 -4.86 18.07 26.42
N THR A 295 -4.13 17.47 27.37
CA THR A 295 -4.10 16.02 27.57
C THR A 295 -4.08 15.67 29.07
N CYS A 296 -4.17 14.38 29.39
CA CYS A 296 -4.25 13.90 30.76
C CYS A 296 -2.84 13.72 31.37
N PHE A 297 -2.60 14.37 32.50
CA PHE A 297 -1.35 14.30 33.28
C PHE A 297 -1.61 13.70 34.66
N TYR A 298 -0.59 13.11 35.29
CA TYR A 298 -0.64 12.70 36.70
C TYR A 298 -0.51 13.90 37.65
N VAL A 299 -1.36 13.94 38.68
CA VAL A 299 -1.42 15.02 39.68
C VAL A 299 -0.20 14.95 40.61
N GLY A 300 0.51 16.07 40.79
CA GLY A 300 1.51 16.25 41.87
C GLY A 300 2.94 15.79 41.58
N THR A 301 3.32 15.56 40.32
CA THR A 301 4.73 15.31 39.94
C THR A 301 5.38 16.59 39.39
N ASP A 302 6.58 16.93 39.87
CA ASP A 302 7.38 18.07 39.37
C ASP A 302 7.97 17.82 37.96
N VAL A 303 7.68 16.66 37.36
CA VAL A 303 8.12 16.28 36.01
C VAL A 303 6.96 16.50 35.02
N PRO A 304 7.00 17.52 34.16
CA PRO A 304 5.85 17.94 33.34
C PRO A 304 5.44 17.00 32.19
N ILE A 305 6.03 15.80 32.05
CA ILE A 305 6.02 15.02 30.80
C ILE A 305 5.42 13.62 30.97
N LEU A 306 5.01 13.20 32.19
CA LEU A 306 4.51 11.83 32.37
C LEU A 306 3.04 11.72 31.95
N TYR A 307 2.82 11.24 30.72
CA TYR A 307 1.51 10.95 30.15
C TYR A 307 0.91 9.67 30.74
N VAL A 308 -0.42 9.68 30.91
CA VAL A 308 -1.19 8.50 31.37
C VAL A 308 -1.17 7.39 30.30
N ASP A 309 -1.42 7.77 29.05
CA ASP A 309 -1.47 6.87 27.89
C ASP A 309 -0.14 6.93 27.11
N ASP A 310 0.25 5.83 26.44
CA ASP A 310 1.46 5.75 25.59
C ASP A 310 1.36 6.70 24.38
N ASP A 311 0.17 6.79 23.78
CA ASP A 311 -0.16 7.75 22.74
C ASP A 311 -1.13 8.81 23.32
N PRO A 312 -0.64 10.01 23.69
CA PRO A 312 -1.48 11.00 24.33
C PRO A 312 -2.56 11.50 23.38
N THR A 313 -3.80 11.51 23.87
CA THR A 313 -4.97 12.02 23.15
C THR A 313 -5.49 13.31 23.80
N PRO A 314 -6.25 14.15 23.06
CA PRO A 314 -6.89 15.32 23.63
C PRO A 314 -7.85 15.01 24.79
N CYS A 315 -7.99 15.95 25.73
CA CYS A 315 -8.98 15.87 26.81
C CYS A 315 -9.73 17.20 27.00
N ALA A 316 -10.89 17.11 27.64
CA ALA A 316 -11.69 18.27 28.04
C ALA A 316 -11.78 18.39 29.57
N PHE A 317 -11.55 19.60 30.09
CA PHE A 317 -11.65 19.92 31.53
C PHE A 317 -13.11 19.91 32.02
N ALA A 318 -14.05 20.34 31.18
CA ALA A 318 -15.50 20.30 31.43
C ALA A 318 -16.25 20.38 30.09
N GLY A 319 -17.30 19.58 29.90
CA GLY A 319 -18.13 19.59 28.68
C GLY A 319 -18.47 18.20 28.15
N ASN A 320 -18.79 18.11 26.86
CA ASN A 320 -19.15 16.86 26.17
C ASN A 320 -17.93 16.09 25.61
N GLY A 321 -16.70 16.53 25.90
CA GLY A 321 -15.46 15.88 25.47
C GLY A 321 -15.01 14.75 26.40
N ARG A 322 -13.85 14.17 26.12
CA ARG A 322 -13.28 13.06 26.90
C ARG A 322 -12.75 13.55 28.25
N PHE A 323 -13.15 12.85 29.33
CA PHE A 323 -12.64 13.06 30.68
C PHE A 323 -11.50 12.07 30.98
N CYS A 324 -10.54 12.49 31.81
CA CYS A 324 -9.50 11.61 32.34
C CYS A 324 -10.10 10.69 33.40
N VAL A 325 -9.95 9.36 33.24
CA VAL A 325 -10.62 8.34 34.10
C VAL A 325 -9.68 7.76 35.17
N GLY A 326 -8.37 8.04 35.09
CA GLY A 326 -7.37 7.50 36.02
C GLY A 326 -7.40 8.18 37.40
N ASN A 327 -7.18 7.41 38.48
CA ASN A 327 -6.95 7.97 39.82
C ASN A 327 -5.70 8.89 39.80
N ASN A 328 -5.80 10.07 40.41
CA ASN A 328 -4.77 11.11 40.38
C ASN A 328 -4.40 11.60 38.98
N THR A 329 -5.38 11.76 38.07
CA THR A 329 -5.15 12.37 36.75
C THR A 329 -5.93 13.67 36.58
N GLU A 330 -5.32 14.68 35.95
CA GLU A 330 -5.96 15.95 35.62
C GLU A 330 -5.78 16.31 34.14
N CYS A 331 -6.81 16.89 33.53
CA CYS A 331 -6.74 17.41 32.17
C CYS A 331 -6.10 18.79 32.18
N ARG A 332 -4.87 18.89 31.68
CA ARG A 332 -4.08 20.13 31.70
C ARG A 332 -3.61 20.51 30.29
N GLY A 333 -3.47 21.81 30.06
CA GLY A 333 -2.89 22.35 28.83
C GLY A 333 -1.36 22.32 28.84
N GLY A 334 -0.74 22.70 27.71
CA GLY A 334 0.71 22.71 27.54
C GLY A 334 1.25 21.48 26.79
N TRP A 335 0.35 20.71 26.16
CA TRP A 335 0.73 19.66 25.23
C TRP A 335 0.84 20.23 23.81
N GLU A 336 1.90 19.87 23.09
CA GLU A 336 2.16 20.32 21.72
C GLU A 336 1.05 19.89 20.74
N GLY A 337 0.35 18.80 21.05
CA GLY A 337 -0.74 18.24 20.26
C GLY A 337 -0.40 16.88 19.66
N PRO A 338 -1.35 16.24 18.96
CA PRO A 338 -1.16 14.90 18.40
C PRO A 338 -0.01 14.86 17.39
N ASN A 339 0.67 13.72 17.28
CA ASN A 339 1.81 13.47 16.38
C ASN A 339 2.95 14.52 16.49
N GLY A 340 3.33 14.90 17.72
CA GLY A 340 4.37 15.91 17.94
C GLY A 340 3.96 17.31 17.47
N GLY A 341 2.67 17.65 17.60
CA GLY A 341 2.13 18.95 17.20
C GLY A 341 2.02 19.18 15.70
N ILE A 342 2.09 18.14 14.86
CA ILE A 342 1.97 18.29 13.39
C ILE A 342 0.51 18.39 12.94
N THR A 343 -0.37 17.56 13.52
CA THR A 343 -1.79 17.50 13.16
C THR A 343 -2.60 18.43 14.06
N ASN A 344 -2.74 19.69 13.64
CA ASN A 344 -3.49 20.71 14.36
C ASN A 344 -4.20 21.70 13.40
N PHE A 345 -5.03 22.57 13.97
CA PHE A 345 -5.71 23.66 13.28
C PHE A 345 -5.27 25.03 13.81
N ASP A 346 -4.01 25.17 14.19
CA ASP A 346 -3.51 26.37 14.88
C ASP A 346 -3.00 27.43 13.92
N ASN A 347 -2.60 27.05 12.71
CA ASN A 347 -2.23 27.96 11.64
C ASN A 347 -2.80 27.46 10.32
N ILE A 348 -2.97 28.34 9.33
CA ILE A 348 -3.46 27.94 8.01
C ILE A 348 -2.62 26.84 7.36
N PHE A 349 -1.30 26.81 7.57
CA PHE A 349 -0.44 25.80 6.96
C PHE A 349 -0.68 24.40 7.56
N PHE A 350 -0.74 24.28 8.89
CA PHE A 350 -1.09 23.02 9.57
C PHE A 350 -2.52 22.59 9.26
N ALA A 351 -3.46 23.54 9.21
CA ALA A 351 -4.83 23.29 8.81
C ALA A 351 -4.92 22.77 7.36
N MET A 352 -4.19 23.37 6.41
CA MET A 352 -4.13 22.88 5.02
C MET A 352 -3.51 21.49 4.93
N LEU A 353 -2.45 21.21 5.69
CA LEU A 353 -1.80 19.89 5.71
C LEU A 353 -2.73 18.81 6.28
N THR A 354 -3.41 19.12 7.40
CA THR A 354 -4.38 18.22 8.04
C THR A 354 -5.60 17.99 7.14
N VAL A 355 -6.12 19.04 6.48
CA VAL A 355 -7.21 18.92 5.51
C VAL A 355 -6.79 18.12 4.28
N PHE A 356 -5.56 18.32 3.79
CA PHE A 356 -5.00 17.52 2.71
C PHE A 356 -4.93 16.05 3.12
N GLN A 357 -4.40 15.74 4.30
CA GLN A 357 -4.40 14.38 4.85
C GLN A 357 -5.81 13.78 4.88
N CYS A 358 -6.81 14.49 5.40
CA CYS A 358 -8.18 14.00 5.42
C CYS A 358 -8.77 13.76 4.02
N ILE A 359 -8.45 14.61 3.03
CA ILE A 359 -8.89 14.45 1.64
C ILE A 359 -8.28 13.21 0.98
N THR A 360 -7.03 12.86 1.34
CA THR A 360 -6.42 11.62 0.86
C THR A 360 -7.06 10.34 1.42
N MET A 361 -8.01 10.46 2.35
CA MET A 361 -8.71 9.36 3.04
C MET A 361 -7.82 8.52 3.97
N GLU A 362 -6.68 9.06 4.41
CA GLU A 362 -5.76 8.37 5.33
C GLU A 362 -5.70 9.06 6.70
N GLY A 363 -5.88 8.31 7.79
CA GLY A 363 -5.87 8.83 9.17
C GLY A 363 -6.90 9.94 9.46
N TRP A 364 -7.94 10.10 8.61
CA TRP A 364 -8.95 11.15 8.77
C TRP A 364 -9.88 10.90 9.95
N THR A 365 -10.12 9.63 10.27
CA THR A 365 -10.90 9.22 11.44
C THR A 365 -10.19 9.54 12.74
N ASP A 366 -8.86 9.44 12.76
CA ASP A 366 -8.06 9.76 13.95
C ASP A 366 -8.17 11.25 14.28
N VAL A 367 -8.07 12.11 13.26
CA VAL A 367 -8.29 13.56 13.42
C VAL A 367 -9.72 13.87 13.90
N LEU A 368 -10.72 13.16 13.37
CA LEU A 368 -12.11 13.27 13.83
C LEU A 368 -12.24 12.86 15.31
N TYR A 369 -11.62 11.75 15.71
CA TYR A 369 -11.69 11.24 17.08
C TYR A 369 -10.94 12.14 18.06
N TRP A 370 -9.76 12.65 17.71
CA TRP A 370 -9.06 13.66 18.50
C TRP A 370 -9.89 14.93 18.68
N MET A 371 -10.61 15.36 17.65
CA MET A 371 -11.52 16.51 17.77
C MET A 371 -12.74 16.20 18.65
N ASN A 372 -13.33 15.01 18.52
CA ASN A 372 -14.43 14.57 19.37
C ASN A 372 -14.01 14.52 20.85
N ASP A 373 -12.81 14.03 21.13
CA ASP A 373 -12.27 13.98 22.50
C ASP A 373 -12.02 15.39 23.06
N ALA A 374 -11.65 16.35 22.21
CA ALA A 374 -11.40 17.75 22.60
C ALA A 374 -12.68 18.58 22.85
N ILE A 375 -13.69 18.48 21.95
CA ILE A 375 -14.88 19.37 22.00
C ILE A 375 -16.23 18.65 22.17
N GLY A 376 -16.25 17.33 22.01
CA GLY A 376 -17.45 16.49 22.00
C GLY A 376 -17.94 16.11 20.59
N PHE A 377 -18.82 15.11 20.51
CA PHE A 377 -19.21 14.46 19.26
C PHE A 377 -20.24 15.20 18.40
N GLU A 378 -20.83 16.31 18.86
CA GLU A 378 -22.06 16.87 18.26
C GLU A 378 -21.83 17.56 16.90
N LEU A 379 -20.73 18.29 16.74
CA LEU A 379 -20.43 19.13 15.57
C LEU A 379 -19.30 18.61 14.65
N PRO A 380 -18.18 18.02 15.16
CA PRO A 380 -17.03 17.68 14.31
C PRO A 380 -17.35 16.74 13.15
N TRP A 381 -18.22 15.74 13.36
CA TRP A 381 -18.56 14.77 12.32
C TRP A 381 -19.18 15.43 11.08
N ILE A 382 -19.94 16.53 11.24
CA ILE A 382 -20.53 17.27 10.10
C ILE A 382 -19.42 17.83 9.22
N TYR A 383 -18.41 18.43 9.86
CA TYR A 383 -17.25 18.98 9.17
C TYR A 383 -16.48 17.87 8.42
N PHE A 384 -16.03 16.83 9.13
CA PHE A 384 -15.18 15.78 8.54
C PHE A 384 -15.91 14.91 7.51
N VAL A 385 -17.17 14.53 7.75
CA VAL A 385 -17.96 13.74 6.77
C VAL A 385 -18.24 14.57 5.52
N SER A 386 -18.57 15.86 5.66
CA SER A 386 -18.74 16.73 4.49
C SER A 386 -17.43 16.92 3.71
N LEU A 387 -16.30 17.04 4.42
CA LEU A 387 -14.97 17.15 3.82
C LEU A 387 -14.62 15.90 3.00
N VAL A 388 -14.88 14.70 3.52
CA VAL A 388 -14.61 13.45 2.78
C VAL A 388 -15.54 13.33 1.55
N ILE A 389 -16.81 13.71 1.66
CA ILE A 389 -17.76 13.66 0.53
C ILE A 389 -17.38 14.64 -0.59
N PHE A 390 -17.16 15.91 -0.26
CA PHE A 390 -16.90 16.96 -1.27
C PHE A 390 -15.43 17.07 -1.66
N GLY A 391 -14.51 16.86 -0.71
CA GLY A 391 -13.08 16.98 -0.91
C GLY A 391 -12.42 15.73 -1.50
N SER A 392 -12.93 14.53 -1.18
CA SER A 392 -12.38 13.28 -1.73
C SER A 392 -13.28 12.65 -2.80
N PHE A 393 -14.47 12.15 -2.44
CA PHE A 393 -15.29 11.39 -3.39
C PHE A 393 -15.70 12.19 -4.64
N PHE A 394 -16.14 13.44 -4.46
CA PHE A 394 -16.51 14.30 -5.59
C PHE A 394 -15.31 14.62 -6.48
N VAL A 395 -14.16 14.94 -5.88
CA VAL A 395 -12.91 15.25 -6.59
C VAL A 395 -12.40 14.05 -7.38
N LEU A 396 -12.33 12.88 -6.76
CA LEU A 396 -11.90 11.64 -7.40
C LEU A 396 -12.79 11.32 -8.61
N ASN A 397 -14.11 11.46 -8.46
CA ASN A 397 -15.05 11.28 -9.57
C ASN A 397 -14.85 12.30 -10.70
N LEU A 398 -14.55 13.57 -10.39
CA LEU A 398 -14.29 14.61 -11.38
C LEU A 398 -12.99 14.32 -12.15
N VAL A 399 -11.92 13.92 -11.44
CA VAL A 399 -10.63 13.51 -12.03
C VAL A 399 -10.82 12.30 -12.96
N LEU A 400 -11.49 11.25 -12.49
CA LEU A 400 -11.80 10.07 -13.30
C LEU A 400 -12.64 10.42 -14.54
N GLY A 401 -13.63 11.30 -14.39
CA GLY A 401 -14.50 11.75 -15.48
C GLY A 401 -13.73 12.51 -16.57
N VAL A 402 -12.91 13.50 -16.19
CA VAL A 402 -12.12 14.28 -17.15
C VAL A 402 -11.09 13.41 -17.86
N LEU A 403 -10.37 12.57 -17.11
CA LEU A 403 -9.40 11.67 -17.70
C LEU A 403 -10.03 10.66 -18.65
N SER A 404 -11.14 10.02 -18.25
CA SER A 404 -11.90 9.12 -19.12
C SER A 404 -12.34 9.82 -20.42
N GLY A 405 -12.73 11.10 -20.33
CA GLY A 405 -13.04 11.94 -21.48
C GLY A 405 -11.83 12.19 -22.40
N GLU A 406 -10.66 12.54 -21.85
CA GLU A 406 -9.45 12.80 -22.63
C GLU A 406 -8.89 11.53 -23.28
N PHE A 407 -8.84 10.41 -22.56
CA PHE A 407 -8.45 9.12 -23.13
C PHE A 407 -9.43 8.66 -24.21
N SER A 408 -10.73 8.93 -24.05
CA SER A 408 -11.72 8.65 -25.09
C SER A 408 -11.46 9.45 -26.37
N LYS A 409 -11.10 10.74 -26.25
CA LYS A 409 -10.71 11.58 -27.41
C LYS A 409 -9.45 11.06 -28.09
N GLU A 410 -8.45 10.66 -27.32
CA GLU A 410 -7.20 10.15 -27.89
C GLU A 410 -7.41 8.80 -28.60
N ARG A 411 -8.27 7.94 -28.07
CA ARG A 411 -8.72 6.73 -28.75
C ARG A 411 -9.45 7.03 -30.06
N GLU A 412 -10.38 7.98 -30.08
CA GLU A 412 -11.09 8.34 -31.31
C GLU A 412 -10.11 8.80 -32.41
N LYS A 413 -9.05 9.53 -32.05
CA LYS A 413 -7.96 9.87 -32.98
C LYS A 413 -7.19 8.64 -33.47
N ALA A 414 -6.88 7.68 -32.59
CA ALA A 414 -6.18 6.44 -32.97
C ALA A 414 -7.02 5.56 -33.92
N VAL A 415 -8.33 5.50 -33.70
CA VAL A 415 -9.28 4.84 -34.61
C VAL A 415 -9.30 5.54 -35.97
N CYS A 416 -9.37 6.87 -36.02
CA CYS A 416 -9.29 7.63 -37.27
C CYS A 416 -7.96 7.44 -38.02
N ARG A 417 -6.86 7.11 -37.31
CA ARG A 417 -5.56 6.78 -37.93
C ARG A 417 -5.48 5.35 -38.49
N GLY A 418 -6.48 4.52 -38.26
CA GLY A 418 -6.50 3.11 -38.70
C GLY A 418 -5.55 2.20 -37.93
N GLU A 419 -4.99 2.64 -36.79
CA GLU A 419 -4.05 1.83 -35.98
C GLU A 419 -4.72 0.57 -35.42
N LEU A 420 -5.99 0.69 -35.00
CA LEU A 420 -6.79 -0.43 -34.52
C LEU A 420 -7.02 -1.48 -35.61
N GLN A 421 -7.27 -1.04 -36.84
CA GLN A 421 -7.51 -1.94 -37.96
C GLN A 421 -6.23 -2.72 -38.33
N LYS A 422 -5.07 -2.06 -38.36
CA LYS A 422 -3.77 -2.73 -38.57
C LYS A 422 -3.46 -3.78 -37.50
N ALA A 423 -3.79 -3.51 -36.24
CA ALA A 423 -3.60 -4.47 -35.15
C ALA A 423 -4.52 -5.69 -35.31
N GLN A 424 -5.78 -5.46 -35.71
CA GLN A 424 -6.75 -6.53 -35.99
C GLN A 424 -6.34 -7.38 -37.19
N GLU A 425 -5.89 -6.76 -38.29
CA GLU A 425 -5.39 -7.46 -39.48
C GLU A 425 -4.20 -8.36 -39.14
N LYS A 426 -3.26 -7.88 -38.31
CA LYS A 426 -2.13 -8.68 -37.85
C LYS A 426 -2.59 -9.90 -37.02
N GLN A 427 -3.53 -9.70 -36.10
CA GLN A 427 -4.04 -10.80 -35.26
C GLN A 427 -4.81 -11.83 -36.09
N GLN A 428 -5.65 -11.37 -37.03
CA GLN A 428 -6.37 -12.25 -37.95
C GLN A 428 -5.39 -13.05 -38.82
N MET A 429 -4.33 -12.41 -39.32
CA MET A 429 -3.30 -13.06 -40.12
C MET A 429 -2.54 -14.14 -39.33
N GLU A 430 -2.27 -13.92 -38.04
CA GLU A 430 -1.67 -14.93 -37.16
C GLU A 430 -2.62 -16.13 -36.94
N GLU A 431 -3.91 -15.89 -36.72
CA GLU A 431 -4.93 -16.95 -36.59
C GLU A 431 -5.09 -17.74 -37.90
N ASP A 432 -5.16 -17.05 -39.03
CA ASP A 432 -5.27 -17.66 -40.36
C ASP A 432 -4.01 -18.49 -40.68
N MET A 433 -2.80 -17.98 -40.37
CA MET A 433 -1.55 -18.71 -40.57
C MET A 433 -1.49 -20.02 -39.76
N VAL A 434 -1.99 -20.02 -38.52
CA VAL A 434 -2.12 -21.26 -37.73
C VAL A 434 -3.14 -22.21 -38.36
N GLY A 435 -4.28 -21.70 -38.84
CA GLY A 435 -5.28 -22.50 -39.55
C GLY A 435 -4.75 -23.14 -40.83
N TYR A 436 -3.98 -22.41 -41.63
CA TYR A 436 -3.32 -22.94 -42.83
C TYR A 436 -2.29 -24.02 -42.48
N MET A 437 -1.53 -23.85 -41.40
CA MET A 437 -0.60 -24.86 -40.92
C MET A 437 -1.33 -26.16 -40.54
N ASP A 438 -2.45 -26.06 -39.82
CA ASP A 438 -3.28 -27.21 -39.45
C ASP A 438 -3.85 -27.94 -40.68
N TRP A 439 -4.28 -27.19 -41.71
CA TRP A 439 -4.74 -27.77 -42.97
C TRP A 439 -3.62 -28.49 -43.74
N LEU A 440 -2.41 -27.92 -43.78
CA LEU A 440 -1.26 -28.57 -44.40
C LEU A 440 -0.91 -29.90 -43.72
N ILE A 441 -0.95 -29.92 -42.38
CA ILE A 441 -0.71 -31.13 -41.59
C ILE A 441 -1.80 -32.19 -41.84
N GLU A 442 -3.05 -31.78 -42.00
CA GLU A 442 -4.15 -32.71 -42.31
C GLU A 442 -4.10 -33.20 -43.76
N ALA A 443 -3.56 -32.40 -44.69
CA ALA A 443 -3.32 -32.80 -46.07
C ALA A 443 -2.18 -33.82 -46.21
N GLU A 444 -1.11 -33.75 -45.39
CA GLU A 444 -0.05 -34.77 -45.35
C GLU A 444 -0.57 -36.17 -44.94
N ASP A 445 -1.72 -36.25 -44.27
CA ASP A 445 -2.35 -37.49 -43.80
C ASP A 445 -3.32 -38.13 -44.83
N MET A 446 -3.50 -37.52 -46.02
CA MET A 446 -4.42 -37.95 -47.08
C MET A 446 -3.66 -38.62 -48.25
N ASP A 447 -4.25 -39.64 -48.88
CA ASP A 447 -3.70 -40.28 -50.09
C ASP A 447 -3.89 -39.44 -51.36
N GLU A 448 -3.19 -39.78 -52.46
CA GLU A 448 -3.31 -39.12 -53.77
C GLU A 448 -4.77 -39.07 -54.30
N ASP A 449 -5.63 -40.00 -53.88
CA ASP A 449 -7.05 -40.07 -54.24
C ASP A 449 -8.00 -39.34 -53.25
N GLY A 450 -7.47 -38.68 -52.21
CA GLY A 450 -8.28 -37.94 -51.23
C GLY A 450 -9.03 -38.81 -50.20
N ASN A 451 -8.74 -40.11 -50.14
CA ASN A 451 -9.24 -41.02 -49.09
C ASN A 451 -8.27 -41.10 -47.89
N LYS A 452 -8.81 -41.43 -46.71
CA LYS A 452 -7.98 -41.71 -45.51
C LYS A 452 -7.32 -43.08 -45.68
N ARG A 453 -5.98 -43.15 -45.60
CA ARG A 453 -5.20 -44.42 -45.60
C ARG A 453 -5.82 -45.48 -44.68
N GLU A 454 -6.31 -46.58 -45.25
CA GLU A 454 -6.74 -47.80 -44.54
C GLU A 454 -5.58 -48.81 -44.43
N PRO A 455 -5.48 -49.61 -43.34
CA PRO A 455 -4.41 -50.58 -43.20
C PRO A 455 -4.60 -51.75 -44.17
N PRO A 456 -3.53 -52.30 -44.77
CA PRO A 456 -3.67 -53.40 -45.72
C PRO A 456 -4.05 -54.70 -44.99
N HIS A 457 -5.09 -55.36 -45.48
CA HIS A 457 -5.46 -56.71 -45.05
C HIS A 457 -4.43 -57.74 -45.55
N THR A 458 -3.93 -58.53 -44.61
CA THR A 458 -2.95 -59.62 -44.75
C THR A 458 -3.41 -60.77 -45.66
N TYR A 459 -2.80 -60.98 -46.83
CA TYR A 459 -2.60 -62.33 -47.39
C TYR A 459 -1.34 -62.46 -48.28
N MET A 460 -0.43 -63.36 -47.85
CA MET A 460 0.45 -64.25 -48.63
C MET A 460 1.82 -63.77 -49.21
N LEU A 461 2.85 -63.87 -48.34
CA LEU A 461 4.19 -64.51 -48.50
C LEU A 461 4.78 -64.72 -49.92
N THR A 462 5.98 -64.22 -50.28
CA THR A 462 7.31 -64.67 -49.80
C THR A 462 8.45 -63.80 -50.40
N CYS A 463 9.60 -63.72 -49.71
CA CYS A 463 10.91 -63.20 -50.16
C CYS A 463 11.22 -61.67 -50.09
N TYR A 464 10.94 -60.98 -48.97
CA TYR A 464 11.59 -59.68 -48.63
C TYR A 464 11.62 -59.50 -47.10
N HIS A 465 12.72 -59.85 -46.42
CA HIS A 465 12.70 -60.00 -44.95
C HIS A 465 13.41 -58.89 -44.14
N PHE A 466 14.12 -57.92 -44.77
CA PHE A 466 14.86 -56.88 -44.02
C PHE A 466 14.38 -55.43 -44.26
N THR A 467 13.84 -55.11 -45.43
CA THR A 467 13.24 -53.79 -45.73
C THR A 467 11.78 -53.68 -45.28
N TYR A 468 11.06 -54.81 -45.15
CA TYR A 468 9.64 -54.85 -44.82
C TYR A 468 9.33 -54.54 -43.34
N THR A 469 10.26 -54.83 -42.43
CA THR A 469 10.09 -54.58 -40.99
C THR A 469 10.08 -53.08 -40.68
N VAL A 470 10.92 -52.29 -41.37
CA VAL A 470 11.00 -50.83 -41.20
C VAL A 470 9.73 -50.14 -41.71
N GLU A 471 9.18 -50.61 -42.84
CA GLU A 471 7.97 -50.07 -43.44
C GLU A 471 6.70 -50.45 -42.66
N GLN A 472 6.63 -51.70 -42.14
CA GLN A 472 5.61 -52.09 -41.18
C GLN A 472 5.72 -51.31 -39.85
N LEU A 473 6.93 -51.10 -39.33
CA LEU A 473 7.17 -50.27 -38.14
C LEU A 473 6.76 -48.81 -38.37
N TYR A 474 7.01 -48.27 -39.56
CA TYR A 474 6.61 -46.94 -39.96
C TYR A 474 5.09 -46.80 -40.05
N HIS A 475 4.40 -47.77 -40.67
CA HIS A 475 2.93 -47.81 -40.72
C HIS A 475 2.31 -48.03 -39.34
N LEU A 476 2.89 -48.90 -38.51
CA LEU A 476 2.46 -49.11 -37.12
C LEU A 476 2.60 -47.81 -36.32
N ASN A 477 3.72 -47.11 -36.46
CA ASN A 477 3.98 -45.80 -35.83
C ASN A 477 2.97 -44.73 -36.30
N LEU A 478 2.64 -44.68 -37.58
CA LEU A 478 1.59 -43.81 -38.13
C LEU A 478 0.20 -44.12 -37.55
N VAL A 479 -0.18 -45.39 -37.48
CA VAL A 479 -1.45 -45.83 -36.89
C VAL A 479 -1.50 -45.51 -35.39
N PHE A 480 -0.42 -45.77 -34.64
CA PHE A 480 -0.32 -45.39 -33.23
C PHE A 480 -0.39 -43.89 -33.03
N ARG A 481 0.31 -43.10 -33.84
CA ARG A 481 0.29 -41.62 -33.77
C ARG A 481 -1.09 -41.06 -34.09
N LYS A 482 -1.80 -41.63 -35.07
CA LYS A 482 -3.20 -41.30 -35.39
C LYS A 482 -4.15 -41.63 -34.24
N ASN A 483 -4.05 -42.82 -33.67
CA ASN A 483 -4.85 -43.23 -32.52
C ASN A 483 -4.58 -42.35 -31.29
N CYS A 484 -3.31 -42.00 -31.02
CA CYS A 484 -2.93 -41.03 -29.99
C CYS A 484 -3.51 -39.64 -30.28
N ARG A 485 -3.54 -39.18 -31.53
CA ARG A 485 -4.14 -37.88 -31.91
C ARG A 485 -5.65 -37.85 -31.65
N VAL A 486 -6.35 -38.93 -31.96
CA VAL A 486 -7.78 -39.08 -31.66
C VAL A 486 -8.00 -39.12 -30.14
N ALA A 487 -7.16 -39.83 -29.39
CA ALA A 487 -7.25 -39.91 -27.94
C ALA A 487 -7.01 -38.54 -27.27
N VAL A 488 -5.96 -37.80 -27.65
CA VAL A 488 -5.61 -36.48 -27.10
C VAL A 488 -6.68 -35.42 -27.40
N LYS A 489 -7.35 -35.50 -28.57
CA LYS A 489 -8.45 -34.61 -28.94
C LYS A 489 -9.81 -35.03 -28.33
N SER A 490 -9.90 -36.17 -27.64
CA SER A 490 -11.17 -36.67 -27.10
C SER A 490 -11.67 -35.88 -25.87
N SER A 491 -12.99 -35.81 -25.72
CA SER A 491 -13.63 -35.19 -24.54
C SER A 491 -13.28 -35.91 -23.22
N ASN A 492 -13.04 -37.23 -23.28
CA ASN A 492 -12.67 -38.01 -22.09
C ASN A 492 -11.26 -37.67 -21.60
N PHE A 493 -10.31 -37.49 -22.52
CA PHE A 493 -8.96 -37.04 -22.18
C PHE A 493 -8.97 -35.63 -21.58
N TYR A 494 -9.86 -34.77 -22.07
CA TYR A 494 -10.11 -33.44 -21.48
C TYR A 494 -10.54 -33.51 -20.01
N TRP A 495 -11.60 -34.29 -19.70
CA TRP A 495 -12.08 -34.43 -18.32
C TRP A 495 -11.05 -35.08 -17.39
N LEU A 496 -10.26 -36.03 -17.92
CA LEU A 496 -9.15 -36.64 -17.20
C LEU A 496 -8.10 -35.60 -16.79
N VAL A 497 -7.60 -34.80 -17.74
CA VAL A 497 -6.59 -33.76 -17.44
C VAL A 497 -7.14 -32.73 -16.45
N LEU A 498 -8.40 -32.32 -16.60
CA LEU A 498 -9.03 -31.39 -15.66
C LEU A 498 -9.13 -31.97 -14.24
N LEU A 499 -9.49 -33.26 -14.12
CA LEU A 499 -9.50 -33.97 -12.84
C LEU A 499 -8.10 -34.02 -12.20
N LEU A 500 -7.05 -34.29 -12.99
CA LEU A 500 -5.67 -34.31 -12.49
C LEU A 500 -5.23 -32.93 -11.98
N VAL A 501 -5.59 -31.86 -12.66
CA VAL A 501 -5.31 -30.48 -12.23
C VAL A 501 -6.08 -30.17 -10.93
N PHE A 502 -7.35 -30.56 -10.83
CA PHE A 502 -8.13 -30.40 -9.60
C PHE A 502 -7.52 -31.16 -8.42
N LEU A 503 -7.15 -32.43 -8.60
CA LEU A 503 -6.52 -33.23 -7.55
C LEU A 503 -5.17 -32.65 -7.12
N ASN A 504 -4.36 -32.14 -8.05
CA ASN A 504 -3.11 -31.45 -7.73
C ASN A 504 -3.34 -30.15 -6.94
N THR A 505 -4.37 -29.41 -7.31
CA THR A 505 -4.76 -28.18 -6.62
C THR A 505 -5.27 -28.49 -5.20
N ALA A 506 -6.10 -29.52 -5.05
CA ALA A 506 -6.62 -29.95 -3.75
C ALA A 506 -5.49 -30.45 -2.82
N ALA A 507 -4.50 -31.18 -3.36
CA ALA A 507 -3.33 -31.59 -2.60
C ALA A 507 -2.56 -30.38 -2.05
N SER A 508 -2.31 -29.37 -2.89
CA SER A 508 -1.63 -28.13 -2.49
C SER A 508 -2.46 -27.29 -1.50
N ALA A 509 -3.79 -27.30 -1.65
CA ALA A 509 -4.70 -26.58 -0.76
C ALA A 509 -4.75 -27.15 0.66
N SER A 510 -4.44 -28.44 0.81
CA SER A 510 -4.50 -29.14 2.10
C SER A 510 -3.31 -28.88 3.02
N GLU A 511 -2.26 -28.20 2.54
CA GLU A 511 -1.08 -27.85 3.35
C GLU A 511 -1.46 -26.86 4.47
N HIS A 512 -1.07 -27.20 5.70
CA HIS A 512 -1.26 -26.32 6.86
C HIS A 512 -0.17 -26.52 7.93
N TYR A 513 -0.03 -25.54 8.81
CA TYR A 513 0.86 -25.59 9.95
C TYR A 513 0.41 -26.63 10.98
N GLY A 514 1.36 -27.38 11.56
CA GLY A 514 1.06 -28.42 12.53
C GLY A 514 0.36 -29.66 11.96
N GLN A 515 0.43 -29.87 10.64
CA GLN A 515 -0.25 -31.00 10.00
C GLN A 515 0.32 -32.36 10.43
N PRO A 516 -0.51 -33.42 10.51
CA PRO A 516 -0.05 -34.75 10.90
C PRO A 516 0.87 -35.37 9.85
N GLN A 517 1.83 -36.19 10.28
CA GLN A 517 2.84 -36.79 9.40
C GLN A 517 2.24 -37.58 8.23
N TRP A 518 1.14 -38.31 8.44
CA TRP A 518 0.47 -39.06 7.38
C TRP A 518 0.00 -38.18 6.21
N LEU A 519 -0.39 -36.93 6.48
CA LEU A 519 -0.85 -36.00 5.43
C LEU A 519 0.34 -35.53 4.59
N THR A 520 1.47 -35.22 5.24
CA THR A 520 2.73 -34.89 4.57
C THR A 520 3.18 -36.01 3.64
N ASP A 521 3.15 -37.26 4.12
CA ASP A 521 3.54 -38.42 3.34
C ASP A 521 2.62 -38.65 2.13
N ILE A 522 1.30 -38.47 2.31
CA ILE A 522 0.32 -38.59 1.22
C ILE A 522 0.52 -37.47 0.19
N GLN A 523 0.73 -36.23 0.63
CA GLN A 523 0.99 -35.09 -0.25
C GLN A 523 2.25 -35.32 -1.10
N GLU A 524 3.33 -35.82 -0.50
CA GLU A 524 4.57 -36.12 -1.23
C GLU A 524 4.37 -37.23 -2.26
N ARG A 525 3.72 -38.34 -1.88
CA ARG A 525 3.40 -39.43 -2.81
C ARG A 525 2.48 -38.97 -3.95
N ALA A 526 1.43 -38.22 -3.63
CA ALA A 526 0.50 -37.68 -4.61
C ALA A 526 1.22 -36.75 -5.60
N ASN A 527 2.14 -35.90 -5.13
CA ASN A 527 2.91 -35.01 -5.99
C ASN A 527 3.80 -35.76 -7.00
N LYS A 528 4.46 -36.85 -6.58
CA LYS A 528 5.25 -37.72 -7.48
C LYS A 528 4.37 -38.42 -8.51
N ILE A 529 3.24 -39.00 -8.08
CA ILE A 529 2.28 -39.67 -8.98
C ILE A 529 1.69 -38.69 -10.01
N LEU A 530 1.25 -37.52 -9.56
CA LEU A 530 0.67 -36.51 -10.44
C LEU A 530 1.70 -35.96 -11.44
N LEU A 531 2.95 -35.75 -11.02
CA LEU A 531 4.03 -35.35 -11.94
C LEU A 531 4.28 -36.42 -13.01
N ALA A 532 4.27 -37.71 -12.64
CA ALA A 532 4.42 -38.80 -13.60
C ALA A 532 3.26 -38.82 -14.62
N LEU A 533 2.01 -38.63 -14.17
CA LEU A 533 0.84 -38.54 -15.05
C LEU A 533 0.89 -37.33 -15.98
N PHE A 534 1.37 -36.17 -15.49
CA PHE A 534 1.58 -34.98 -16.33
C PHE A 534 2.73 -35.17 -17.34
N THR A 535 3.77 -35.91 -16.97
CA THR A 535 4.86 -36.26 -17.90
C THR A 535 4.33 -37.17 -19.00
N MET A 536 3.48 -38.15 -18.67
CA MET A 536 2.83 -39.01 -19.65
C MET A 536 1.90 -38.22 -20.58
N GLU A 537 1.11 -37.27 -20.04
CA GLU A 537 0.29 -36.34 -20.82
C GLU A 537 1.14 -35.56 -21.84
N MET A 538 2.25 -34.98 -21.39
CA MET A 538 3.18 -34.20 -22.22
C MET A 538 3.80 -35.08 -23.33
N LEU A 539 4.31 -36.25 -22.98
CA LEU A 539 4.92 -37.18 -23.94
C LEU A 539 3.91 -37.65 -25.00
N MET A 540 2.67 -37.93 -24.60
CA MET A 540 1.60 -38.33 -25.52
C MET A 540 1.25 -37.21 -26.51
N LYS A 541 1.21 -35.95 -26.05
CA LYS A 541 1.01 -34.78 -26.93
C LYS A 541 2.20 -34.56 -27.87
N LEU A 542 3.43 -34.67 -27.36
CA LEU A 542 4.65 -34.47 -28.13
C LEU A 542 4.75 -35.53 -29.25
N TYR A 543 4.44 -36.78 -28.95
CA TYR A 543 4.41 -37.88 -29.90
C TYR A 543 3.26 -37.73 -30.92
N SER A 544 2.05 -37.35 -30.47
CA SER A 544 0.88 -37.18 -31.32
C SER A 544 1.01 -36.04 -32.35
N PHE A 545 1.34 -34.84 -31.89
CA PHE A 545 1.43 -33.65 -32.76
C PHE A 545 2.76 -33.60 -33.51
N GLY A 546 3.84 -34.15 -32.95
CA GLY A 546 5.19 -33.97 -33.47
C GLY A 546 5.88 -32.76 -32.84
N PHE A 547 7.21 -32.77 -32.85
CA PHE A 547 8.04 -31.82 -32.10
C PHE A 547 7.78 -30.36 -32.49
N GLN A 548 7.79 -30.02 -33.78
CA GLN A 548 7.65 -28.64 -34.24
C GLN A 548 6.27 -28.04 -33.92
N ILE A 549 5.21 -28.77 -34.23
CA ILE A 549 3.81 -28.32 -34.01
C ILE A 549 3.51 -28.18 -32.51
N TYR A 550 4.04 -29.09 -31.69
CA TYR A 550 3.91 -28.99 -30.24
C TYR A 550 4.47 -27.66 -29.71
N PHE A 551 5.67 -27.28 -30.16
CA PHE A 551 6.31 -26.03 -29.77
C PHE A 551 5.76 -24.80 -30.50
N THR A 552 4.83 -24.89 -31.46
CA THR A 552 4.17 -23.69 -32.01
C THR A 552 3.16 -23.10 -31.01
N ALA A 553 2.44 -23.94 -30.26
CA ALA A 553 1.40 -23.51 -29.34
C ALA A 553 1.97 -23.02 -27.98
N LEU A 554 1.63 -21.79 -27.57
CA LEU A 554 2.08 -21.18 -26.30
C LEU A 554 1.76 -22.02 -25.06
N PHE A 555 0.55 -22.56 -24.96
CA PHE A 555 0.15 -23.38 -23.81
C PHE A 555 0.90 -24.72 -23.72
N ASN A 556 1.33 -25.28 -24.85
CA ASN A 556 2.15 -26.50 -24.85
C ASN A 556 3.60 -26.17 -24.43
N ARG A 557 4.15 -25.01 -24.83
CA ARG A 557 5.46 -24.53 -24.31
C ARG A 557 5.44 -24.40 -22.79
N PHE A 558 4.37 -23.80 -22.26
CA PHE A 558 4.17 -23.64 -20.83
C PHE A 558 4.04 -24.99 -20.11
N ASP A 559 3.28 -25.94 -20.66
CA ASP A 559 3.14 -27.30 -20.13
C ASP A 559 4.52 -28.00 -20.01
N CYS A 560 5.33 -27.94 -21.07
CA CYS A 560 6.69 -28.46 -21.06
C CYS A 560 7.57 -27.82 -19.98
N PHE A 561 7.53 -26.49 -19.83
CA PHE A 561 8.27 -25.78 -18.78
C PHE A 561 7.88 -26.25 -17.36
N VAL A 562 6.57 -26.39 -17.09
CA VAL A 562 6.07 -26.81 -15.77
C VAL A 562 6.42 -28.26 -15.46
N VAL A 563 6.35 -29.16 -16.44
CA VAL A 563 6.74 -30.57 -16.26
C VAL A 563 8.24 -30.71 -16.05
N CYS A 564 9.07 -30.08 -16.90
CA CYS A 564 10.52 -30.09 -16.76
C CYS A 564 10.98 -29.47 -15.44
N GLY A 565 10.36 -28.36 -15.00
CA GLY A 565 10.64 -27.73 -13.71
C GLY A 565 10.31 -28.65 -12.53
N GLY A 566 9.20 -29.39 -12.59
CA GLY A 566 8.83 -30.37 -11.55
C GLY A 566 9.77 -31.60 -11.50
N ILE A 567 10.25 -32.07 -12.66
CA ILE A 567 11.27 -33.13 -12.71
C ILE A 567 12.58 -32.63 -12.11
N LEU A 568 13.04 -31.44 -12.53
CA LEU A 568 14.25 -30.80 -12.01
C LEU A 568 14.18 -30.64 -10.49
N GLU A 569 13.06 -30.16 -9.96
CA GLU A 569 12.82 -30.06 -8.52
C GLU A 569 12.96 -31.41 -7.82
N THR A 570 12.30 -32.45 -8.34
CA THR A 570 12.31 -33.79 -7.72
C THR A 570 13.73 -34.33 -7.66
N VAL A 571 14.50 -34.19 -8.74
CA VAL A 571 15.91 -34.59 -8.80
C VAL A 571 16.77 -33.79 -7.82
N LEU A 572 16.59 -32.46 -7.75
CA LEU A 572 17.36 -31.59 -6.85
C LEU A 572 17.11 -31.89 -5.37
N VAL A 573 15.87 -32.25 -5.01
CA VAL A 573 15.49 -32.66 -3.65
C VAL A 573 16.12 -34.01 -3.30
N GLU A 574 16.10 -34.97 -4.24
CA GLU A 574 16.62 -36.32 -3.99
C GLU A 574 18.16 -36.37 -3.95
N MET A 575 18.83 -35.35 -4.51
CA MET A 575 20.29 -35.19 -4.48
C MET A 575 20.80 -34.25 -3.37
N ASP A 576 19.93 -33.68 -2.52
CA ASP A 576 20.28 -32.78 -1.39
C ASP A 576 21.19 -31.58 -1.76
N VAL A 577 21.14 -31.11 -3.01
CA VAL A 577 22.08 -30.09 -3.54
C VAL A 577 21.76 -28.66 -3.04
N ILE A 578 20.50 -28.37 -2.71
CA ILE A 578 20.01 -26.99 -2.50
C ILE A 578 19.54 -26.78 -1.05
N PRO A 579 19.82 -25.62 -0.43
CA PRO A 579 19.28 -25.27 0.88
C PRO A 579 17.73 -25.27 0.92
N PRO A 580 17.12 -25.54 2.08
CA PRO A 580 15.69 -25.81 2.24
C PRO A 580 14.73 -24.73 1.73
N ILE A 581 15.19 -23.48 1.56
CA ILE A 581 14.38 -22.36 1.07
C ILE A 581 14.31 -22.33 -0.46
N GLY A 582 15.40 -22.66 -1.17
CA GLY A 582 15.37 -22.80 -2.63
C GLY A 582 14.45 -23.94 -3.06
N ILE A 583 14.36 -24.98 -2.23
CA ILE A 583 13.41 -26.09 -2.39
C ILE A 583 11.96 -25.60 -2.23
N SER A 584 11.66 -24.67 -1.31
CA SER A 584 10.29 -24.16 -1.12
C SER A 584 9.79 -23.35 -2.33
N VAL A 585 10.65 -22.53 -2.95
CA VAL A 585 10.29 -21.76 -4.16
C VAL A 585 10.06 -22.67 -5.37
N LEU A 586 10.83 -23.75 -5.51
CA LEU A 586 10.59 -24.73 -6.57
C LEU A 586 9.28 -25.51 -6.38
N ARG A 587 8.87 -25.77 -5.13
CA ARG A 587 7.54 -26.35 -4.83
C ARG A 587 6.40 -25.46 -5.33
N CYS A 588 6.59 -24.14 -5.39
CA CYS A 588 5.61 -23.20 -5.94
C CYS A 588 5.41 -23.37 -7.45
N VAL A 589 6.40 -23.88 -8.20
CA VAL A 589 6.28 -24.14 -9.66
C VAL A 589 5.16 -25.15 -9.93
N ARG A 590 4.88 -26.05 -9.00
CA ARG A 590 3.78 -27.02 -9.09
C ARG A 590 2.42 -26.33 -9.19
N LEU A 591 2.25 -25.17 -8.54
CA LEU A 591 1.00 -24.40 -8.57
C LEU A 591 0.72 -23.81 -9.96
N LEU A 592 1.75 -23.58 -10.78
CA LEU A 592 1.58 -23.12 -12.16
C LEU A 592 0.72 -24.09 -13.01
N ARG A 593 0.58 -25.36 -12.58
CA ARG A 593 -0.31 -26.34 -13.23
C ARG A 593 -1.77 -25.93 -13.22
N ILE A 594 -2.22 -25.12 -12.25
CA ILE A 594 -3.59 -24.60 -12.23
C ILE A 594 -3.89 -23.72 -13.45
N PHE A 595 -2.86 -23.06 -14.03
CA PHE A 595 -3.02 -22.30 -15.27
C PHE A 595 -3.37 -23.20 -16.46
N LYS A 596 -3.25 -24.53 -16.38
CA LYS A 596 -3.80 -25.42 -17.42
C LYS A 596 -5.32 -25.26 -17.60
N VAL A 597 -6.04 -24.85 -16.56
CA VAL A 597 -7.49 -24.55 -16.63
C VAL A 597 -7.76 -23.41 -17.63
N THR A 598 -6.83 -22.46 -17.80
CA THR A 598 -7.00 -21.32 -18.71
C THR A 598 -7.22 -21.74 -20.16
N ARG A 599 -6.54 -22.79 -20.63
CA ARG A 599 -6.69 -23.34 -21.99
C ARG A 599 -8.12 -23.79 -22.28
N HIS A 600 -8.83 -24.19 -21.25
CA HIS A 600 -10.11 -24.87 -21.33
C HIS A 600 -11.28 -23.94 -21.02
N TRP A 601 -11.02 -22.84 -20.33
CA TRP A 601 -12.03 -21.88 -19.97
C TRP A 601 -11.93 -20.64 -20.86
N ALA A 602 -12.74 -20.62 -21.93
CA ALA A 602 -12.65 -19.60 -22.98
C ALA A 602 -12.63 -18.15 -22.45
N ALA A 603 -13.47 -17.84 -21.45
CA ALA A 603 -13.50 -16.53 -20.82
C ALA A 603 -12.17 -16.16 -20.12
N LEU A 604 -11.53 -17.13 -19.45
CA LEU A 604 -10.23 -16.96 -18.79
C LEU A 604 -9.09 -16.89 -19.82
N SER A 605 -9.13 -17.70 -20.88
CA SER A 605 -8.17 -17.65 -22.00
C SER A 605 -8.20 -16.30 -22.71
N ASP A 606 -9.40 -15.79 -23.01
CA ASP A 606 -9.60 -14.48 -23.64
C ASP A 606 -9.05 -13.35 -22.76
N LEU A 607 -9.28 -13.43 -21.44
CA LEU A 607 -8.76 -12.45 -20.48
C LEU A 607 -7.22 -12.49 -20.40
N VAL A 608 -6.62 -13.68 -20.29
CA VAL A 608 -5.16 -13.86 -20.26
C VAL A 608 -4.53 -13.35 -21.56
N THR A 609 -5.13 -13.66 -22.72
CA THR A 609 -4.65 -13.16 -24.01
C THR A 609 -4.73 -11.63 -24.10
N SER A 610 -5.82 -11.02 -23.59
CA SER A 610 -5.96 -9.56 -23.50
C SER A 610 -4.88 -8.93 -22.60
N LEU A 611 -4.56 -9.58 -21.48
CA LEU A 611 -3.50 -9.15 -20.55
C LEU A 611 -2.12 -9.23 -21.21
N LEU A 612 -1.80 -10.34 -21.89
CA LEU A 612 -0.52 -10.52 -22.58
C LEU A 612 -0.33 -9.50 -23.72
N ASN A 613 -1.39 -9.20 -24.47
CA ASN A 613 -1.35 -8.23 -25.57
C ASN A 613 -1.12 -6.79 -25.08
N SER A 614 -1.66 -6.44 -23.90
CA SER A 614 -1.43 -5.12 -23.28
C SER A 614 -0.07 -5.02 -22.57
N MET A 615 0.59 -6.15 -22.26
CA MET A 615 1.82 -6.18 -21.45
C MET A 615 2.93 -5.30 -22.00
N LYS A 616 3.11 -5.19 -23.32
CA LYS A 616 4.17 -4.33 -23.90
C LYS A 616 3.96 -2.85 -23.56
N ALA A 617 2.74 -2.35 -23.69
CA ALA A 617 2.40 -0.97 -23.33
C ALA A 617 2.53 -0.76 -21.81
N ILE A 618 2.08 -1.76 -21.04
CA ILE A 618 2.13 -1.70 -19.59
C ILE A 618 3.56 -1.72 -19.06
N CYS A 619 4.44 -2.59 -19.56
CA CYS A 619 5.84 -2.64 -19.11
C CYS A 619 6.54 -1.29 -19.32
N SER A 620 6.24 -0.57 -20.41
CA SER A 620 6.79 0.77 -20.63
C SER A 620 6.27 1.79 -19.62
N LEU A 621 5.02 1.68 -19.18
CA LEU A 621 4.40 2.55 -18.18
C LEU A 621 4.89 2.22 -16.76
N LEU A 622 4.97 0.93 -16.40
CA LEU A 622 5.53 0.47 -15.14
C LEU A 622 7.02 0.79 -15.04
N LEU A 623 7.78 0.76 -16.14
CA LEU A 623 9.17 1.22 -16.16
C LEU A 623 9.28 2.71 -15.83
N LEU A 624 8.37 3.54 -16.34
CA LEU A 624 8.32 4.97 -15.99
C LEU A 624 7.98 5.17 -14.51
N LEU A 625 7.00 4.44 -13.97
CA LEU A 625 6.65 4.47 -12.55
C LEU A 625 7.83 4.02 -11.68
N PHE A 626 8.51 2.96 -12.08
CA PHE A 626 9.68 2.45 -11.36
C PHE A 626 10.84 3.46 -11.40
N LEU A 627 11.08 4.12 -12.54
CA LEU A 627 12.05 5.21 -12.65
C LEU A 627 11.70 6.38 -11.72
N PHE A 628 10.41 6.76 -11.65
CA PHE A 628 9.92 7.78 -10.73
C PHE A 628 10.19 7.39 -9.27
N LEU A 629 9.88 6.15 -8.87
CA LEU A 629 10.17 5.63 -7.53
C LEU A 629 11.66 5.60 -7.21
N ILE A 630 12.53 5.25 -8.16
CA ILE A 630 13.99 5.29 -7.96
C ILE A 630 14.46 6.72 -7.67
N ILE A 631 13.96 7.71 -8.43
CA ILE A 631 14.35 9.12 -8.24
C ILE A 631 13.95 9.59 -6.84
N PHE A 632 12.72 9.31 -6.41
CA PHE A 632 12.26 9.69 -5.08
C PHE A 632 12.96 8.91 -3.97
N ALA A 633 13.20 7.60 -4.13
CA ALA A 633 13.93 6.81 -3.15
C ALA A 633 15.35 7.35 -2.94
N LEU A 634 16.07 7.64 -4.02
CA LEU A 634 17.40 8.24 -3.94
C LEU A 634 17.37 9.65 -3.35
N LEU A 635 16.36 10.47 -3.68
CA LEU A 635 16.18 11.81 -3.08
C LEU A 635 15.90 11.69 -1.58
N GLY A 636 15.03 10.76 -1.18
CA GLY A 636 14.73 10.44 0.21
C GLY A 636 15.95 9.98 0.99
N MET A 637 16.82 9.15 0.40
CA MET A 637 18.09 8.77 1.02
C MET A 637 19.01 9.99 1.26
N GLN A 638 19.04 10.96 0.34
CA GLN A 638 19.85 12.18 0.52
C GLN A 638 19.27 13.11 1.60
N LEU A 639 17.93 13.18 1.72
CA LEU A 639 17.25 14.04 2.68
C LEU A 639 17.20 13.42 4.08
N PHE A 640 16.91 12.13 4.19
CA PHE A 640 16.52 11.45 5.44
C PHE A 640 17.45 10.30 5.86
N GLY A 641 18.41 9.89 5.01
CA GLY A 641 19.28 8.75 5.30
C GLY A 641 20.06 8.94 6.61
N GLY A 642 19.90 8.00 7.55
CA GLY A 642 20.52 8.02 8.87
C GLY A 642 19.94 9.04 9.85
N LYS A 643 18.85 9.74 9.51
CA LYS A 643 18.22 10.75 10.38
C LYS A 643 17.02 10.21 11.17
N PHE A 644 16.49 9.04 10.82
CA PHE A 644 15.33 8.43 11.50
C PHE A 644 15.75 7.68 12.77
N ASN A 645 16.64 8.28 13.57
CA ASN A 645 17.13 7.71 14.82
C ASN A 645 16.70 8.63 15.97
N PHE A 646 15.44 8.47 16.40
CA PHE A 646 14.79 9.37 17.34
C PHE A 646 15.07 9.02 18.81
N ASP A 647 15.13 7.73 19.15
CA ASP A 647 15.45 7.20 20.48
C ASP A 647 15.93 5.73 20.38
N GLU A 648 16.76 5.26 21.33
CA GLU A 648 17.38 3.91 21.30
C GLU A 648 16.38 2.75 21.46
N THR A 649 15.13 3.00 21.89
CA THR A 649 14.17 1.96 22.29
C THR A 649 13.09 1.64 21.27
N GLN A 650 12.78 2.53 20.33
CA GLN A 650 11.77 2.30 19.28
C GLN A 650 12.36 2.50 17.87
N MET A 651 12.72 1.40 17.21
CA MET A 651 13.18 1.45 15.82
C MET A 651 12.01 1.54 14.84
N LYS A 652 11.92 2.66 14.11
CA LYS A 652 10.99 2.82 12.99
C LYS A 652 11.40 1.91 11.83
N ARG A 653 10.42 1.28 11.16
CA ARG A 653 10.67 0.31 10.08
C ARG A 653 10.76 0.93 8.69
N SER A 654 9.95 1.93 8.41
CA SER A 654 9.93 2.63 7.12
C SER A 654 10.98 3.73 7.10
N THR A 655 12.23 3.37 6.82
CA THR A 655 13.38 4.29 6.82
C THR A 655 14.01 4.47 5.42
N PHE A 656 14.80 5.54 5.30
CA PHE A 656 15.54 5.89 4.07
C PHE A 656 17.04 5.57 4.18
N ASP A 657 17.43 4.62 5.05
CA ASP A 657 18.85 4.34 5.34
C ASP A 657 19.53 3.54 4.22
N THR A 658 18.79 2.62 3.60
CA THR A 658 19.26 1.78 2.50
C THR A 658 18.37 1.95 1.28
N PHE A 659 18.92 1.66 0.10
CA PHE A 659 18.17 1.78 -1.16
C PHE A 659 16.91 0.89 -1.22
N PRO A 660 16.96 -0.41 -0.84
CA PRO A 660 15.75 -1.24 -0.79
C PRO A 660 14.70 -0.74 0.20
N SER A 661 15.11 -0.31 1.40
CA SER A 661 14.19 0.27 2.39
C SER A 661 13.55 1.56 1.88
N ALA A 662 14.34 2.48 1.33
CA ALA A 662 13.85 3.72 0.74
C ALA A 662 12.87 3.47 -0.41
N LEU A 663 13.15 2.49 -1.27
CA LEU A 663 12.25 2.09 -2.37
C LEU A 663 10.93 1.54 -1.83
N LEU A 664 10.97 0.70 -0.78
CA LEU A 664 9.77 0.17 -0.12
C LEU A 664 8.95 1.29 0.55
N THR A 665 9.60 2.22 1.23
CA THR A 665 8.95 3.38 1.85
C THR A 665 8.32 4.31 0.82
N CYS A 666 8.99 4.58 -0.31
CA CYS A 666 8.39 5.34 -1.41
C CYS A 666 7.20 4.60 -2.04
N PHE A 667 7.28 3.27 -2.15
CA PHE A 667 6.18 2.45 -2.63
C PHE A 667 4.99 2.45 -1.64
N GLN A 668 5.25 2.42 -0.34
CA GLN A 668 4.24 2.59 0.71
C GLN A 668 3.51 3.93 0.58
N ILE A 669 4.25 5.04 0.48
CA ILE A 669 3.66 6.37 0.27
C ILE A 669 2.83 6.42 -1.02
N LEU A 670 3.29 5.76 -2.09
CA LEU A 670 2.57 5.69 -3.35
C LEU A 670 1.24 4.93 -3.23
N THR A 671 1.19 3.85 -2.44
CA THR A 671 -0.07 3.12 -2.18
C THR A 671 -1.07 3.90 -1.33
N GLY A 672 -0.61 4.93 -0.63
CA GLY A 672 -1.43 5.77 0.24
C GLY A 672 -1.70 5.20 1.62
N GLU A 673 -1.01 4.13 2.01
CA GLU A 673 -1.12 3.50 3.32
C GLU A 673 -0.06 4.02 4.29
N ASP A 674 -0.45 4.47 5.49
CA ASP A 674 0.45 4.94 6.54
C ASP A 674 1.44 6.03 6.08
N TRP A 675 1.12 6.75 4.99
CA TRP A 675 2.03 7.74 4.40
C TRP A 675 2.20 8.97 5.29
N ASN A 676 1.16 9.29 6.07
CA ASN A 676 1.14 10.35 7.08
C ASN A 676 2.11 10.04 8.22
N SER A 677 2.19 8.79 8.68
CA SER A 677 3.13 8.34 9.72
C SER A 677 4.59 8.54 9.27
N VAL A 678 4.92 8.14 8.03
CA VAL A 678 6.25 8.37 7.45
C VAL A 678 6.57 9.87 7.30
N MET A 679 5.56 10.69 6.97
CA MET A 679 5.71 12.15 6.91
C MET A 679 5.99 12.74 8.29
N TYR A 680 5.31 12.27 9.35
CA TYR A 680 5.54 12.74 10.72
C TYR A 680 6.97 12.46 11.15
N ASP A 681 7.44 11.22 10.96
CA ASP A 681 8.83 10.84 11.21
C ASP A 681 9.79 11.73 10.40
N GLY A 682 9.46 12.01 9.13
CA GLY A 682 10.23 12.91 8.28
C GLY A 682 10.35 14.35 8.80
N ILE A 683 9.29 14.90 9.39
CA ILE A 683 9.29 16.25 9.99
C ILE A 683 10.05 16.25 11.31
N MET A 684 9.84 15.23 12.16
CA MET A 684 10.55 15.08 13.42
C MET A 684 12.07 14.90 13.20
N ALA A 685 12.49 14.26 12.10
CA ALA A 685 13.91 14.10 11.72
C ALA A 685 14.68 15.42 11.58
N TYR A 686 13.95 16.52 11.35
CA TYR A 686 14.51 17.86 11.21
C TYR A 686 14.23 18.74 12.45
N GLY A 687 13.92 18.15 13.60
CA GLY A 687 13.71 18.89 14.85
C GLY A 687 12.29 19.41 15.06
N GLY A 688 11.29 18.76 14.46
CA GLY A 688 9.88 18.99 14.75
C GLY A 688 9.19 20.07 13.89
N PRO A 689 7.96 20.48 14.25
CA PRO A 689 7.10 21.36 13.44
C PRO A 689 7.51 22.85 13.50
N ILE A 690 8.79 23.15 13.21
CA ILE A 690 9.37 24.49 13.27
C ILE A 690 9.75 24.97 11.86
N PHE A 691 9.46 26.22 11.52
CA PHE A 691 9.90 26.83 10.26
C PHE A 691 11.39 27.21 10.32
N PRO A 692 12.26 26.87 9.34
CA PRO A 692 11.97 26.41 7.97
C PRO A 692 11.91 24.87 7.77
N ASN A 693 12.19 24.08 8.81
CA ASN A 693 12.37 22.63 8.73
C ASN A 693 11.11 21.87 8.27
N MET A 694 9.92 22.43 8.51
CA MET A 694 8.64 21.87 8.06
C MET A 694 8.49 21.80 6.53
N ILE A 695 9.28 22.56 5.74
CA ILE A 695 9.25 22.53 4.26
C ILE A 695 9.45 21.12 3.69
N VAL A 696 10.09 20.24 4.47
CA VAL A 696 10.31 18.83 4.15
C VAL A 696 8.99 18.07 3.88
N CYS A 697 7.84 18.50 4.42
CA CYS A 697 6.54 17.89 4.13
C CYS A 697 6.17 17.95 2.64
N ILE A 698 6.67 18.93 1.89
CA ILE A 698 6.43 19.09 0.45
C ILE A 698 6.95 17.88 -0.34
N TYR A 699 8.04 17.26 0.11
CA TYR A 699 8.56 16.03 -0.51
C TYR A 699 7.49 14.93 -0.54
N PHE A 700 6.82 14.69 0.59
CA PHE A 700 5.78 13.67 0.72
C PHE A 700 4.53 14.02 -0.09
N VAL A 701 4.10 15.29 -0.05
CA VAL A 701 2.95 15.77 -0.83
C VAL A 701 3.18 15.60 -2.33
N ILE A 702 4.37 15.97 -2.84
CA ILE A 702 4.71 15.80 -4.26
C ILE A 702 4.78 14.32 -4.62
N LEU A 703 5.44 13.49 -3.80
CA LEU A 703 5.53 12.05 -4.04
C LEU A 703 4.13 11.42 -4.16
N PHE A 704 3.23 11.76 -3.23
CA PHE A 704 1.86 11.28 -3.24
C PHE A 704 1.07 11.77 -4.46
N VAL A 705 1.04 13.08 -4.72
CA VAL A 705 0.21 13.67 -5.79
C VAL A 705 0.74 13.27 -7.19
N CYS A 706 2.04 13.45 -7.44
CA CYS A 706 2.62 13.11 -8.74
C CYS A 706 2.67 11.60 -8.96
N GLY A 707 2.96 10.81 -7.92
CA GLY A 707 2.97 9.35 -7.99
C GLY A 707 1.59 8.78 -8.31
N ASN A 708 0.56 9.20 -7.58
CA ASN A 708 -0.82 8.76 -7.83
C ASN A 708 -1.35 9.26 -9.18
N TYR A 709 -0.90 10.43 -9.65
CA TYR A 709 -1.20 10.89 -11.00
C TYR A 709 -0.62 9.97 -12.08
N ILE A 710 0.64 9.54 -11.94
CA ILE A 710 1.26 8.57 -12.86
C ILE A 710 0.49 7.24 -12.81
N LEU A 711 0.23 6.71 -11.61
CA LEU A 711 -0.55 5.47 -11.42
C LEU A 711 -1.91 5.54 -12.09
N LEU A 712 -2.62 6.66 -11.94
CA LEU A 712 -3.95 6.83 -12.51
C LEU A 712 -3.92 6.82 -14.05
N ASN A 713 -2.89 7.42 -14.67
CA ASN A 713 -2.69 7.35 -16.11
C ASN A 713 -2.36 5.92 -16.58
N VAL A 714 -1.60 5.15 -15.80
CA VAL A 714 -1.36 3.73 -16.10
C VAL A 714 -2.67 2.94 -16.05
N PHE A 715 -3.49 3.16 -15.01
CA PHE A 715 -4.81 2.54 -14.87
C PHE A 715 -5.71 2.81 -16.08
N LEU A 716 -5.86 4.07 -16.46
CA LEU A 716 -6.76 4.48 -17.52
C LEU A 716 -6.32 3.97 -18.88
N ALA A 717 -5.02 3.97 -19.16
CA ALA A 717 -4.48 3.38 -20.38
C ALA A 717 -4.87 1.89 -20.50
N ILE A 718 -4.68 1.11 -19.42
CA ILE A 718 -5.07 -0.31 -19.38
C ILE A 718 -6.56 -0.50 -19.57
N ALA A 719 -7.39 0.28 -18.87
CA ALA A 719 -8.84 0.17 -18.97
C ALA A 719 -9.32 0.43 -20.41
N VAL A 720 -8.77 1.46 -21.06
CA VAL A 720 -9.11 1.87 -22.44
C VAL A 720 -8.65 0.86 -23.48
N ASP A 721 -7.50 0.23 -23.29
CA ASP A 721 -7.01 -0.83 -24.17
C ASP A 721 -7.86 -2.11 -24.05
N ASN A 722 -8.23 -2.50 -22.81
CA ASN A 722 -9.13 -3.63 -22.57
C ASN A 722 -10.56 -3.40 -23.12
N LEU A 723 -11.01 -2.14 -23.08
CA LEU A 723 -12.23 -1.63 -23.74
C LEU A 723 -12.22 -1.88 -25.26
N ALA A 724 -11.06 -1.89 -25.91
CA ALA A 724 -10.93 -2.08 -27.36
C ALA A 724 -10.99 -3.57 -27.79
N GLY A 725 -10.41 -4.47 -26.99
CA GLY A 725 -10.35 -5.90 -27.30
C GLY A 725 -11.69 -6.64 -27.16
N SER A 726 -12.49 -6.32 -26.14
CA SER A 726 -13.70 -7.08 -25.80
C SER A 726 -14.94 -6.76 -26.66
N GLY A 727 -15.05 -5.54 -27.18
CA GLY A 727 -16.20 -5.12 -28.00
C GLY A 727 -16.26 -5.79 -29.39
N SER A 728 -15.17 -6.42 -29.82
CA SER A 728 -15.01 -6.90 -31.20
C SER A 728 -15.46 -8.36 -31.40
N LYS A 729 -15.29 -9.23 -30.39
CA LYS A 729 -15.61 -10.68 -30.50
C LYS A 729 -17.11 -11.02 -30.46
N LYS A 730 -18.00 -10.08 -30.12
CA LYS A 730 -19.45 -10.32 -29.94
C LYS A 730 -20.36 -9.82 -31.07
N LYS A 731 -19.84 -9.38 -32.21
CA LYS A 731 -20.68 -9.13 -33.40
C LYS A 731 -20.93 -10.42 -34.19
N LYS A 732 -21.53 -11.44 -33.56
CA LYS A 732 -22.30 -12.45 -34.31
C LYS A 732 -23.71 -11.91 -34.47
N HIS A 733 -24.19 -11.83 -35.71
CA HIS A 733 -25.55 -11.44 -36.07
C HIS A 733 -26.57 -12.17 -35.18
N VAL A 734 -27.11 -11.47 -34.18
CA VAL A 734 -28.33 -11.90 -33.50
C VAL A 734 -29.48 -11.32 -34.31
N PRO A 735 -30.40 -12.15 -34.86
CA PRO A 735 -31.55 -11.62 -35.57
C PRO A 735 -32.40 -10.80 -34.59
N MET A 736 -32.59 -9.53 -34.95
CA MET A 736 -33.32 -8.56 -34.14
C MET A 736 -34.81 -8.93 -34.16
N LYS A 737 -35.35 -9.35 -33.00
CA LYS A 737 -36.80 -9.41 -32.80
C LYS A 737 -37.27 -7.99 -32.47
N VAL A 738 -38.11 -7.44 -33.34
CA VAL A 738 -38.81 -6.18 -33.12
C VAL A 738 -39.86 -6.42 -32.04
N GLU A 739 -39.57 -6.03 -30.80
CA GLU A 739 -40.60 -5.84 -29.79
C GLU A 739 -41.11 -4.39 -29.89
N SER A 740 -42.41 -4.27 -30.14
CA SER A 740 -43.09 -3.00 -30.30
C SER A 740 -43.12 -2.21 -28.98
N PHE A 741 -42.69 -0.95 -29.06
CA PHE A 741 -42.68 -0.01 -27.95
C PHE A 741 -44.13 0.39 -27.59
N GLN A 742 -44.63 -0.07 -26.45
CA GLN A 742 -45.84 0.49 -25.84
C GLN A 742 -45.47 1.63 -24.88
N PRO A 743 -46.12 2.80 -24.98
CA PRO A 743 -45.92 3.87 -24.01
C PRO A 743 -46.38 3.42 -22.62
N LYS A 744 -45.46 3.46 -21.64
CA LYS A 744 -45.79 3.25 -20.23
C LYS A 744 -46.61 4.43 -19.72
N GLU A 745 -47.92 4.26 -19.68
CA GLU A 745 -48.72 4.38 -18.45
C GLU A 745 -50.21 4.13 -18.75
N LYS A 746 -50.72 3.01 -18.24
CA LYS A 746 -52.09 2.83 -17.70
C LYS A 746 -52.11 1.50 -16.96
N ILE A 747 -52.85 1.49 -15.86
CA ILE A 747 -53.03 0.42 -14.87
C ILE A 747 -52.94 -0.98 -15.52
N VAL A 748 -52.08 -1.85 -14.99
CA VAL A 748 -51.93 -3.24 -15.46
C VAL A 748 -53.30 -3.92 -15.40
N PRO A 749 -53.81 -4.55 -16.47
CA PRO A 749 -55.11 -5.20 -16.44
C PRO A 749 -55.13 -6.35 -15.41
N ILE A 750 -56.28 -6.56 -14.75
CA ILE A 750 -56.48 -7.64 -13.77
C ILE A 750 -56.12 -8.98 -14.44
N PRO A 751 -55.15 -9.76 -13.90
CA PRO A 751 -54.70 -11.01 -14.52
C PRO A 751 -55.84 -12.02 -14.73
N ASP A 752 -55.84 -12.70 -15.87
CA ASP A 752 -56.82 -13.75 -16.17
C ASP A 752 -56.53 -14.99 -15.30
N GLY A 753 -57.48 -15.33 -14.41
CA GLY A 753 -57.40 -16.40 -13.42
C GLY A 753 -58.29 -16.09 -12.20
N SER A 754 -58.69 -17.07 -11.40
CA SER A 754 -59.40 -16.86 -10.12
C SER A 754 -58.40 -16.75 -8.96
N SER A 755 -58.54 -15.74 -8.10
CA SER A 755 -57.76 -15.66 -6.85
C SER A 755 -58.38 -16.63 -5.82
N PHE A 756 -57.59 -17.42 -5.10
CA PHE A 756 -58.05 -18.48 -4.18
C PHE A 756 -58.93 -19.58 -4.77
N PHE A 757 -58.96 -19.73 -6.10
CA PHE A 757 -59.94 -20.60 -6.78
C PHE A 757 -61.42 -20.22 -6.53
N ILE A 758 -61.70 -19.11 -5.81
CA ILE A 758 -63.04 -18.66 -5.38
C ILE A 758 -63.39 -17.27 -5.97
N LEU A 759 -62.40 -16.40 -6.21
CA LEU A 759 -62.62 -15.00 -6.60
C LEU A 759 -62.37 -14.76 -8.09
N GLY A 760 -63.44 -14.74 -8.89
CA GLY A 760 -63.41 -14.45 -10.33
C GLY A 760 -63.07 -12.99 -10.69
N LYS A 761 -62.84 -12.72 -11.99
CA LYS A 761 -62.46 -11.40 -12.54
C LYS A 761 -63.49 -10.29 -12.27
N LYS A 762 -64.77 -10.66 -12.06
CA LYS A 762 -65.90 -9.74 -11.88
C LYS A 762 -66.26 -9.47 -10.40
N ASN A 763 -65.58 -10.10 -9.44
CA ASN A 763 -65.93 -9.90 -8.03
C ASN A 763 -65.58 -8.48 -7.57
N CYS A 764 -66.57 -7.78 -7.00
CA CYS A 764 -66.44 -6.40 -6.54
C CYS A 764 -65.26 -6.20 -5.59
N LEU A 765 -65.01 -7.18 -4.71
CA LEU A 765 -63.91 -7.16 -3.74
C LEU A 765 -62.53 -7.17 -4.43
N ARG A 766 -62.35 -8.00 -5.46
CA ARG A 766 -61.09 -8.07 -6.21
C ARG A 766 -60.83 -6.80 -7.01
N VAL A 767 -61.87 -6.21 -7.60
CA VAL A 767 -61.79 -4.94 -8.33
C VAL A 767 -61.50 -3.78 -7.37
N ALA A 768 -62.13 -3.75 -6.19
CA ALA A 768 -61.86 -2.76 -5.16
C ALA A 768 -60.43 -2.83 -4.63
N CYS A 769 -59.92 -4.02 -4.29
CA CYS A 769 -58.53 -4.22 -3.89
C CYS A 769 -57.54 -3.83 -5.00
N HIS A 770 -57.85 -4.14 -6.25
CA HIS A 770 -57.04 -3.73 -7.39
C HIS A 770 -56.98 -2.19 -7.51
N ASN A 771 -58.11 -1.51 -7.38
CA ASN A 771 -58.16 -0.04 -7.42
C ASN A 771 -57.43 0.60 -6.22
N LEU A 772 -57.48 -0.02 -5.04
CA LEU A 772 -56.76 0.43 -3.86
C LEU A 772 -55.23 0.31 -4.03
N ILE A 773 -54.72 -0.81 -4.51
CA ILE A 773 -53.28 -1.07 -4.66
C ILE A 773 -52.61 -0.08 -5.63
N TYR A 774 -53.30 0.30 -6.71
CA TYR A 774 -52.79 1.24 -7.72
C TYR A 774 -53.07 2.71 -7.37
N HIS A 775 -53.75 2.99 -6.26
CA HIS A 775 -54.00 4.36 -5.83
C HIS A 775 -52.68 5.04 -5.38
N PRO A 776 -52.36 6.26 -5.86
CA PRO A 776 -51.12 6.95 -5.48
C PRO A 776 -51.00 7.20 -3.97
N TYR A 777 -52.11 7.57 -3.29
CA TYR A 777 -52.14 7.68 -1.83
C TYR A 777 -51.80 6.38 -1.11
N PHE A 778 -52.28 5.22 -1.58
CA PHE A 778 -51.98 3.94 -0.95
C PHE A 778 -50.49 3.58 -1.11
N THR A 779 -49.91 3.86 -2.27
CA THR A 779 -48.47 3.63 -2.52
C THR A 779 -47.59 4.51 -1.62
N ASN A 780 -47.91 5.80 -1.50
CA ASN A 780 -47.18 6.73 -0.62
C ASN A 780 -47.38 6.40 0.86
N PHE A 781 -48.58 5.98 1.25
CA PHE A 781 -48.89 5.56 2.62
C PHE A 781 -48.04 4.36 3.05
N ILE A 782 -47.99 3.30 2.23
CA ILE A 782 -47.14 2.13 2.53
C ILE A 782 -45.65 2.50 2.59
N LEU A 783 -45.18 3.42 1.73
CA LEU A 783 -43.80 3.89 1.76
C LEU A 783 -43.46 4.63 3.07
N ILE A 784 -44.35 5.51 3.55
CA ILE A 784 -44.19 6.18 4.85
C ILE A 784 -44.10 5.16 5.99
N PHE A 785 -44.93 4.12 5.98
CA PHE A 785 -44.88 3.05 6.99
C PHE A 785 -43.59 2.23 6.93
N ILE A 786 -43.03 1.97 5.72
CA ILE A 786 -41.71 1.32 5.59
C ILE A 786 -40.62 2.21 6.21
N ILE A 787 -40.67 3.53 5.97
CA ILE A 787 -39.71 4.48 6.55
C ILE A 787 -39.83 4.52 8.07
N LEU A 788 -41.04 4.65 8.62
CA LEU A 788 -41.28 4.64 10.07
C LEU A 788 -40.87 3.32 10.72
N SER A 789 -41.11 2.19 10.05
CA SER A 789 -40.66 0.87 10.52
C SER A 789 -39.13 0.76 10.54
N SER A 790 -38.45 1.37 9.57
CA SER A 790 -36.99 1.42 9.49
C SER A 790 -36.40 2.33 10.58
N PHE A 791 -37.02 3.48 10.86
CA PHE A 791 -36.64 4.36 11.96
C PHE A 791 -36.82 3.68 13.33
N SER A 792 -37.90 2.93 13.50
CA SER A 792 -38.14 2.14 14.72
C SER A 792 -37.04 1.09 14.96
N LEU A 793 -36.46 0.51 13.90
CA LEU A 793 -35.34 -0.42 14.00
C LEU A 793 -34.04 0.31 14.35
N ALA A 794 -33.78 1.46 13.74
CA ALA A 794 -32.61 2.29 14.04
C ALA A 794 -32.62 2.83 15.48
N ALA A 795 -33.79 3.05 16.05
CA ALA A 795 -33.95 3.50 17.44
C ALA A 795 -33.84 2.36 18.48
N GLU A 796 -33.52 1.13 18.08
CA GLU A 796 -33.33 -0.02 18.99
C GLU A 796 -32.01 0.10 19.76
N ASP A 797 -32.09 0.06 21.10
CA ASP A 797 -30.90 0.06 21.97
C ASP A 797 -30.46 -1.39 22.18
N PRO A 798 -29.24 -1.79 21.76
CA PRO A 798 -28.78 -3.17 21.88
C PRO A 798 -28.40 -3.55 23.33
N ILE A 799 -28.21 -2.59 24.24
CA ILE A 799 -27.68 -2.81 25.59
C ILE A 799 -28.80 -2.85 26.63
N LYS A 800 -29.80 -1.96 26.52
CA LYS A 800 -30.92 -1.90 27.47
C LYS A 800 -32.14 -2.63 26.93
N THR A 801 -32.47 -3.76 27.56
CA THR A 801 -33.65 -4.58 27.23
C THR A 801 -34.98 -3.91 27.54
N HIS A 802 -35.05 -2.94 28.46
CA HIS A 802 -36.31 -2.27 28.82
C HIS A 802 -36.15 -0.74 28.81
N SER A 803 -36.69 -0.11 27.76
CA SER A 803 -36.79 1.35 27.64
C SER A 803 -38.24 1.75 27.37
N SER A 804 -38.66 2.97 27.75
CA SER A 804 -40.04 3.46 27.50
C SER A 804 -40.43 3.47 26.02
N PHE A 805 -39.44 3.43 25.11
CA PHE A 805 -39.62 3.30 23.67
C PHE A 805 -40.01 1.88 23.22
N GLU A 806 -39.85 0.86 24.05
CA GLU A 806 -40.16 -0.54 23.73
C GLU A 806 -41.66 -0.77 23.49
N ASN A 807 -42.52 -0.10 24.27
CA ASN A 807 -43.98 -0.16 24.09
C ASN A 807 -44.43 0.47 22.76
N ILE A 808 -43.86 1.62 22.38
CA ILE A 808 -44.16 2.30 21.11
C ILE A 808 -43.71 1.41 19.93
N LYS A 809 -42.53 0.79 20.03
CA LYS A 809 -42.02 -0.16 19.04
C LYS A 809 -42.91 -1.39 18.92
N TYR A 810 -43.40 -1.93 20.03
CA TYR A 810 -44.33 -3.05 20.07
C TYR A 810 -45.64 -2.72 19.35
N THR A 811 -46.22 -1.55 19.63
CA THR A 811 -47.45 -1.06 18.96
C THR A 811 -47.25 -0.87 17.45
N ILE A 812 -46.15 -0.24 17.02
CA ILE A 812 -45.84 -0.04 15.59
C ILE A 812 -45.65 -1.38 14.87
N ASN A 813 -44.97 -2.35 15.50
CA ASN A 813 -44.77 -3.68 14.93
C ASN A 813 -46.08 -4.47 14.79
N ILE A 814 -46.99 -4.35 15.76
CA ILE A 814 -48.33 -4.96 15.69
C ILE A 814 -49.13 -4.34 14.56
N ILE A 815 -49.20 -3.00 14.47
CA ILE A 815 -49.91 -2.29 13.40
C ILE A 815 -49.37 -2.69 12.02
N TYR A 816 -48.05 -2.77 11.88
CA TYR A 816 -47.40 -3.22 10.65
C TYR A 816 -47.73 -4.68 10.29
N THR A 817 -47.74 -5.57 11.28
CA THR A 817 -48.06 -6.99 11.10
C THR A 817 -49.52 -7.18 10.69
N ILE A 818 -50.45 -6.39 11.27
CA ILE A 818 -51.88 -6.40 10.93
C ILE A 818 -52.13 -5.85 9.53
N LEU A 819 -51.55 -4.69 9.18
CA LEU A 819 -51.70 -4.09 7.84
C LEU A 819 -51.16 -4.99 6.72
N MET A 820 -50.15 -5.81 7.04
CA MET A 820 -49.52 -6.74 6.08
C MET A 820 -50.15 -8.13 6.07
N TYR A 821 -50.88 -8.51 7.11
CA TYR A 821 -51.68 -9.74 7.16
C TYR A 821 -52.70 -9.79 6.02
N GLU A 822 -53.25 -8.65 5.61
CA GLU A 822 -54.16 -8.54 4.46
C GLU A 822 -53.48 -8.84 3.10
N LEU A 823 -52.16 -8.69 2.98
CA LEU A 823 -51.38 -9.03 1.78
C LEU A 823 -50.98 -10.52 1.72
N PHE A 824 -50.87 -11.18 2.89
CA PHE A 824 -50.54 -12.60 2.99
C PHE A 824 -51.66 -13.48 2.42
N PHE A 825 -52.90 -13.09 2.65
CA PHE A 825 -54.12 -13.72 2.13
C PHE A 825 -54.40 -13.41 0.65
N VAL A 826 -53.39 -13.15 -0.20
CA VAL A 826 -53.56 -12.96 -1.67
C VAL A 826 -52.80 -13.99 -2.52
N SER A 827 -52.03 -14.90 -1.92
CA SER A 827 -51.00 -15.64 -2.67
C SER A 827 -51.16 -17.16 -2.58
N PHE A 828 -51.75 -17.82 -3.60
CA PHE A 828 -51.32 -19.17 -4.04
C PHE A 828 -51.76 -19.52 -5.49
N LEU A 829 -50.94 -20.39 -6.11
CA LEU A 829 -50.88 -20.98 -7.47
C LEU A 829 -51.86 -20.54 -8.58
N HIS A 830 -51.38 -19.65 -9.46
CA HIS A 830 -51.79 -19.51 -10.88
C HIS A 830 -50.60 -18.98 -11.71
N PRO A 831 -50.50 -19.22 -13.03
CA PRO A 831 -49.44 -18.66 -13.90
C PRO A 831 -49.27 -17.13 -13.91
N GLY A 832 -50.15 -16.37 -13.25
CA GLY A 832 -50.03 -14.92 -12.99
C GLY A 832 -49.88 -14.53 -11.50
N SER A 833 -49.42 -15.44 -10.64
CA SER A 833 -49.46 -15.28 -9.17
C SER A 833 -48.30 -14.47 -8.56
N PHE A 834 -48.56 -13.87 -7.40
CA PHE A 834 -47.71 -12.93 -6.65
C PHE A 834 -46.28 -13.46 -6.40
N CYS A 835 -46.12 -14.74 -6.09
CA CYS A 835 -44.85 -15.35 -5.67
C CYS A 835 -43.84 -15.63 -6.79
N ARG A 836 -44.17 -15.41 -8.08
CA ARG A 836 -43.22 -15.61 -9.19
C ARG A 836 -42.26 -14.43 -9.36
N ASN A 837 -42.65 -13.25 -8.91
CA ASN A 837 -41.76 -12.09 -8.89
C ASN A 837 -40.82 -12.21 -7.69
N ALA A 838 -39.51 -12.26 -7.93
CA ALA A 838 -38.48 -12.40 -6.89
C ALA A 838 -38.59 -11.31 -5.80
N PHE A 839 -38.99 -10.09 -6.17
CA PHE A 839 -39.15 -9.02 -5.20
C PHE A 839 -40.42 -9.16 -4.33
N ASN A 840 -41.50 -9.74 -4.87
CA ASN A 840 -42.71 -10.03 -4.09
C ASN A 840 -42.46 -11.20 -3.11
N LEU A 841 -41.58 -12.13 -3.48
CA LEU A 841 -41.12 -13.20 -2.59
C LEU A 841 -40.30 -12.64 -1.42
N LEU A 842 -39.49 -11.60 -1.65
CA LEU A 842 -38.79 -10.88 -0.59
C LEU A 842 -39.76 -10.18 0.36
N ASP A 843 -40.80 -9.51 -0.16
CA ASP A 843 -41.87 -8.92 0.66
C ASP A 843 -42.56 -9.97 1.55
N LEU A 844 -42.83 -11.16 1.00
CA LEU A 844 -43.43 -12.27 1.73
C LEU A 844 -42.50 -12.78 2.85
N LEU A 845 -41.21 -12.98 2.54
CA LEU A 845 -40.20 -13.45 3.49
C LEU A 845 -40.08 -12.51 4.70
N VAL A 846 -40.03 -11.20 4.47
CA VAL A 846 -39.93 -10.18 5.54
C VAL A 846 -41.12 -10.23 6.49
N VAL A 847 -42.32 -10.42 5.96
CA VAL A 847 -43.56 -10.52 6.76
C VAL A 847 -43.58 -11.82 7.54
N SER A 848 -43.25 -12.95 6.91
CA SER A 848 -43.18 -14.26 7.57
C SER A 848 -42.17 -14.29 8.72
N VAL A 849 -40.97 -13.73 8.52
CA VAL A 849 -39.94 -13.65 9.57
C VAL A 849 -40.39 -12.75 10.74
N SER A 850 -41.03 -11.62 10.45
CA SER A 850 -41.55 -10.72 11.49
C SER A 850 -42.62 -11.40 12.34
N LEU A 851 -43.48 -12.22 11.72
CA LEU A 851 -44.56 -12.95 12.38
C LEU A 851 -44.03 -14.12 13.21
N ILE A 852 -43.14 -14.96 12.66
CA ILE A 852 -42.50 -16.06 13.39
C ILE A 852 -41.73 -15.53 14.61
N SER A 853 -41.02 -14.42 14.45
CA SER A 853 -40.27 -13.81 15.54
C SER A 853 -41.16 -13.14 16.61
N PHE A 854 -42.44 -12.87 16.33
CA PHE A 854 -43.41 -12.37 17.31
C PHE A 854 -43.96 -13.52 18.18
N PHE A 855 -44.29 -14.66 17.57
CA PHE A 855 -44.82 -15.83 18.28
C PHE A 855 -43.77 -16.59 19.09
N LEU A 856 -42.49 -16.55 18.67
CA LEU A 856 -41.38 -17.15 19.41
C LEU A 856 -40.80 -16.14 20.41
N HIS A 857 -41.45 -16.02 21.57
CA HIS A 857 -41.04 -15.09 22.64
C HIS A 857 -39.81 -15.58 23.45
N SER A 858 -39.40 -16.84 23.28
CA SER A 858 -38.26 -17.40 24.03
C SER A 858 -36.93 -16.82 23.53
N SER A 859 -36.25 -16.08 24.40
CA SER A 859 -34.93 -15.49 24.20
C SER A 859 -33.78 -16.51 24.21
N ALA A 860 -34.07 -17.77 24.56
CA ALA A 860 -33.07 -18.81 24.79
C ALA A 860 -32.47 -19.44 23.52
N ILE A 861 -33.12 -19.30 22.35
CA ILE A 861 -32.70 -19.98 21.11
C ILE A 861 -31.91 -19.01 20.21
N SER A 862 -30.66 -19.37 19.87
CA SER A 862 -29.79 -18.60 18.95
C SER A 862 -30.44 -18.33 17.60
N VAL A 863 -31.27 -19.24 17.11
CA VAL A 863 -32.05 -19.12 15.87
C VAL A 863 -33.05 -17.96 15.93
N VAL A 864 -33.68 -17.68 17.08
CA VAL A 864 -34.61 -16.54 17.22
C VAL A 864 -33.86 -15.22 17.13
N LYS A 865 -32.60 -15.15 17.58
CA LYS A 865 -31.73 -13.96 17.38
C LYS A 865 -31.48 -13.72 15.89
N ILE A 866 -31.17 -14.76 15.11
CA ILE A 866 -31.00 -14.66 13.65
C ILE A 866 -32.30 -14.19 12.97
N LEU A 867 -33.45 -14.73 13.37
CA LEU A 867 -34.76 -14.29 12.85
C LEU A 867 -35.08 -12.83 13.18
N ARG A 868 -34.64 -12.32 14.35
CA ARG A 868 -34.76 -10.90 14.70
C ARG A 868 -33.85 -10.03 13.81
N VAL A 869 -32.63 -10.47 13.51
CA VAL A 869 -31.70 -9.77 12.61
C VAL A 869 -32.28 -9.63 11.20
N LEU A 870 -32.94 -10.65 10.67
CA LEU A 870 -33.59 -10.62 9.36
C LEU A 870 -34.70 -9.56 9.21
N ARG A 871 -35.18 -8.95 10.32
CA ARG A 871 -36.09 -7.78 10.28
C ARG A 871 -35.41 -6.56 9.63
N VAL A 872 -34.08 -6.53 9.53
CA VAL A 872 -33.32 -5.51 8.79
C VAL A 872 -33.64 -5.47 7.29
N LEU A 873 -34.29 -6.50 6.75
CA LEU A 873 -34.70 -6.55 5.33
C LEU A 873 -35.96 -5.69 5.02
N ARG A 874 -36.64 -5.12 6.02
CA ARG A 874 -37.83 -4.26 5.84
C ARG A 874 -37.66 -3.06 4.90
N PRO A 875 -36.52 -2.33 4.88
CA PRO A 875 -36.30 -1.23 3.94
C PRO A 875 -36.22 -1.68 2.48
N LEU A 876 -35.79 -2.92 2.19
CA LEU A 876 -35.66 -3.44 0.82
C LEU A 876 -37.00 -3.51 0.08
N ARG A 877 -38.12 -3.52 0.82
CA ARG A 877 -39.48 -3.44 0.25
C ARG A 877 -39.71 -2.15 -0.55
N ALA A 878 -38.97 -1.09 -0.26
CA ALA A 878 -39.02 0.16 -1.01
C ALA A 878 -38.58 -0.01 -2.48
N ILE A 879 -37.73 -1.00 -2.79
CA ILE A 879 -37.25 -1.31 -4.15
C ILE A 879 -38.42 -1.58 -5.10
N ASN A 880 -39.43 -2.33 -4.65
CA ASN A 880 -40.61 -2.65 -5.45
C ASN A 880 -41.47 -1.44 -5.80
N ARG A 881 -41.36 -0.36 -5.02
CA ARG A 881 -42.22 0.83 -5.12
C ARG A 881 -41.51 2.00 -5.79
N ALA A 882 -40.19 2.12 -5.62
CA ALA A 882 -39.38 3.14 -6.26
C ALA A 882 -38.89 2.68 -7.65
N LYS A 883 -39.54 3.17 -8.71
CA LYS A 883 -39.18 2.85 -10.11
C LYS A 883 -37.69 3.09 -10.41
N GLY A 884 -37.11 4.17 -9.87
CA GLY A 884 -35.69 4.50 -10.03
C GLY A 884 -34.75 3.48 -9.41
N LEU A 885 -34.99 3.09 -8.15
CA LEU A 885 -34.16 2.10 -7.43
C LEU A 885 -34.22 0.71 -8.09
N LYS A 886 -35.40 0.34 -8.62
CA LYS A 886 -35.59 -0.90 -9.37
C LYS A 886 -34.74 -0.95 -10.64
N SER A 887 -34.68 0.14 -11.41
CA SER A 887 -33.84 0.22 -12.61
C SER A 887 -32.36 0.08 -12.27
N VAL A 888 -31.88 0.78 -11.24
CA VAL A 888 -30.46 0.71 -10.80
C VAL A 888 -30.07 -0.72 -10.42
N ILE A 889 -30.88 -1.39 -9.60
CA ILE A 889 -30.60 -2.78 -9.18
C ILE A 889 -30.64 -3.76 -10.37
N GLN A 890 -31.53 -3.55 -11.33
CA GLN A 890 -31.58 -4.37 -12.54
C GLN A 890 -30.29 -4.20 -13.37
N CYS A 891 -29.78 -2.98 -13.51
CA CYS A 891 -28.48 -2.74 -14.15
C CYS A 891 -27.34 -3.50 -13.44
N VAL A 892 -27.33 -3.50 -12.10
CA VAL A 892 -26.35 -4.25 -11.30
C VAL A 892 -26.46 -5.75 -11.54
N PHE A 893 -27.67 -6.33 -11.59
CA PHE A 893 -27.86 -7.75 -11.90
C PHE A 893 -27.44 -8.13 -13.32
N VAL A 894 -27.61 -7.24 -14.30
CA VAL A 894 -27.09 -7.49 -15.66
C VAL A 894 -25.56 -7.50 -15.65
N ALA A 895 -24.94 -6.60 -14.89
CA ALA A 895 -23.49 -6.52 -14.75
C ALA A 895 -22.90 -7.69 -13.93
N ILE A 896 -23.63 -8.26 -12.97
CA ILE A 896 -23.07 -9.31 -12.08
C ILE A 896 -22.62 -10.57 -12.83
N ARG A 897 -23.33 -10.95 -13.91
CA ARG A 897 -23.00 -12.16 -14.69
C ARG A 897 -21.64 -12.04 -15.34
N THR A 898 -21.30 -10.84 -15.79
CA THR A 898 -20.06 -10.58 -16.50
C THR A 898 -18.92 -10.23 -15.54
N ILE A 899 -19.21 -9.49 -14.46
CA ILE A 899 -18.31 -9.28 -13.32
C ILE A 899 -17.89 -10.62 -12.70
N GLY A 900 -18.81 -11.58 -12.59
CA GLY A 900 -18.54 -12.88 -11.97
C GLY A 900 -17.37 -13.64 -12.60
N ASN A 901 -17.18 -13.52 -13.92
CA ASN A 901 -16.03 -14.15 -14.59
C ASN A 901 -14.69 -13.54 -14.11
N ILE A 902 -14.61 -12.22 -14.02
CA ILE A 902 -13.41 -11.51 -13.55
C ILE A 902 -13.17 -11.85 -12.08
N LEU A 903 -14.21 -11.82 -11.25
CA LEU A 903 -14.11 -12.18 -9.84
C LEU A 903 -13.53 -13.58 -9.65
N ILE A 904 -13.96 -14.56 -10.45
CA ILE A 904 -13.40 -15.91 -10.37
C ILE A 904 -11.92 -15.94 -10.74
N VAL A 905 -11.49 -15.17 -11.76
CA VAL A 905 -10.06 -15.07 -12.11
C VAL A 905 -9.26 -14.47 -10.95
N THR A 906 -9.75 -13.37 -10.37
CA THR A 906 -9.09 -12.71 -9.23
C THR A 906 -8.99 -13.65 -8.02
N THR A 907 -10.07 -14.36 -7.68
CA THR A 907 -10.07 -15.34 -6.59
C THR A 907 -9.13 -16.51 -6.87
N LEU A 908 -9.05 -16.99 -8.13
CA LEU A 908 -8.12 -18.06 -8.50
C LEU A 908 -6.66 -17.60 -8.35
N LEU A 909 -6.32 -16.40 -8.81
CA LEU A 909 -4.96 -15.86 -8.63
C LEU A 909 -4.65 -15.60 -7.15
N GLN A 910 -5.60 -15.06 -6.38
CA GLN A 910 -5.43 -14.88 -4.93
C GLN A 910 -5.21 -16.22 -4.22
N PHE A 911 -5.94 -17.27 -4.61
CA PHE A 911 -5.71 -18.62 -4.13
C PHE A 911 -4.30 -19.12 -4.47
N MET A 912 -3.81 -18.90 -5.69
CA MET A 912 -2.43 -19.27 -6.06
C MET A 912 -1.39 -18.59 -5.19
N PHE A 913 -1.50 -17.26 -5.01
CA PHE A 913 -0.60 -16.50 -4.14
C PHE A 913 -0.72 -16.92 -2.68
N ALA A 914 -1.92 -17.30 -2.22
CA ALA A 914 -2.11 -17.82 -0.87
C ALA A 914 -1.37 -19.16 -0.68
N CYS A 915 -1.46 -20.08 -1.65
CA CYS A 915 -0.69 -21.33 -1.61
C CYS A 915 0.83 -21.07 -1.60
N ILE A 916 1.33 -20.11 -2.40
CA ILE A 916 2.74 -19.68 -2.37
C ILE A 916 3.09 -19.12 -0.99
N GLY A 917 2.24 -18.26 -0.43
CA GLY A 917 2.44 -17.66 0.89
C GLY A 917 2.49 -18.70 2.01
N VAL A 918 1.62 -19.71 1.98
CA VAL A 918 1.65 -20.83 2.94
C VAL A 918 2.97 -21.60 2.84
N GLN A 919 3.48 -21.86 1.63
CA GLN A 919 4.77 -22.53 1.45
C GLN A 919 5.96 -21.71 1.97
N LEU A 920 5.87 -20.38 1.92
CA LEU A 920 6.93 -19.48 2.39
C LEU A 920 6.86 -19.22 3.90
N PHE A 921 5.66 -19.05 4.46
CA PHE A 921 5.46 -18.42 5.78
C PHE A 921 4.73 -19.26 6.83
N LYS A 922 4.23 -20.47 6.50
CA LYS A 922 3.51 -21.31 7.48
C LYS A 922 4.31 -21.48 8.78
N GLY A 923 3.70 -21.23 9.93
CA GLY A 923 4.33 -21.40 11.24
C GLY A 923 5.47 -20.44 11.57
N ARG A 924 5.75 -19.42 10.74
CA ARG A 924 6.87 -18.48 10.92
C ARG A 924 6.47 -17.12 11.48
N PHE A 925 5.18 -16.83 11.62
CA PHE A 925 4.66 -15.54 12.11
C PHE A 925 4.43 -15.51 13.62
N TYR A 926 4.84 -16.56 14.32
CA TYR A 926 4.80 -16.60 15.76
C TYR A 926 5.91 -15.74 16.37
N ARG A 927 5.58 -15.05 17.46
CA ARG A 927 6.53 -14.27 18.25
C ARG A 927 6.24 -14.41 19.74
N CYS A 928 7.28 -14.21 20.55
CA CYS A 928 7.08 -14.00 21.97
C CYS A 928 6.68 -12.54 22.23
N THR A 929 5.94 -12.28 23.32
CA THR A 929 5.72 -10.91 23.80
C THR A 929 7.01 -10.24 24.31
N ASP A 930 8.02 -11.03 24.67
CA ASP A 930 9.38 -10.59 25.00
C ASP A 930 10.29 -10.80 23.76
N GLU A 931 10.76 -9.71 23.16
CA GLU A 931 11.57 -9.76 21.93
C GLU A 931 12.92 -10.46 22.10
N ALA A 932 13.41 -10.59 23.34
CA ALA A 932 14.67 -11.29 23.62
C ALA A 932 14.54 -12.82 23.56
N LYS A 933 13.32 -13.36 23.55
CA LYS A 933 13.07 -14.82 23.53
C LYS A 933 12.57 -15.26 22.17
N HIS A 934 13.25 -16.24 21.57
CA HIS A 934 12.96 -16.68 20.21
C HIS A 934 12.32 -18.07 20.13
N THR A 935 12.14 -18.80 21.23
CA THR A 935 11.51 -20.13 21.20
C THR A 935 10.28 -20.19 22.10
N PRO A 936 9.28 -21.04 21.78
CA PRO A 936 8.09 -21.21 22.62
C PRO A 936 8.42 -21.79 24.00
N GLU A 937 9.53 -22.51 24.14
CA GLU A 937 9.99 -23.05 25.43
C GLU A 937 10.57 -21.95 26.33
N GLU A 938 11.32 -21.01 25.75
CA GLU A 938 11.86 -19.84 26.45
C GLU A 938 10.78 -18.79 26.75
N CYS A 939 9.72 -18.73 25.95
CA CYS A 939 8.63 -17.76 26.07
C CYS A 939 7.64 -18.13 27.19
N LYS A 940 8.15 -18.28 28.42
CA LYS A 940 7.38 -18.57 29.63
C LYS A 940 7.83 -17.68 30.79
N GLY A 941 6.96 -17.49 31.77
CA GLY A 941 7.20 -16.64 32.93
C GLY A 941 6.90 -15.17 32.68
N THR A 942 7.53 -14.28 33.45
CA THR A 942 7.34 -12.82 33.37
C THR A 942 8.59 -12.13 32.83
N PHE A 943 8.40 -10.93 32.27
CA PHE A 943 9.45 -10.03 31.82
C PHE A 943 9.14 -8.59 32.20
N VAL A 944 10.18 -7.76 32.23
CA VAL A 944 10.07 -6.34 32.58
C VAL A 944 10.02 -5.51 31.32
N VAL A 945 9.06 -4.59 31.25
CA VAL A 945 8.93 -3.58 30.20
C VAL A 945 9.26 -2.23 30.81
N TYR A 946 10.17 -1.50 30.18
CA TYR A 946 10.49 -0.12 30.52
C TYR A 946 9.67 0.80 29.63
N LYS A 947 8.76 1.57 30.22
CA LYS A 947 7.95 2.55 29.48
C LYS A 947 8.88 3.67 29.00
N ASP A 948 8.90 3.96 27.71
CA ASP A 948 9.72 5.02 27.08
C ASP A 948 11.23 4.95 27.37
N GLY A 949 11.75 3.75 27.68
CA GLY A 949 13.14 3.58 28.10
C GLY A 949 13.46 4.10 29.50
N ASP A 950 12.46 4.53 30.27
CA ASP A 950 12.64 4.94 31.66
C ASP A 950 12.91 3.71 32.54
N MET A 951 14.17 3.58 32.95
CA MET A 951 14.62 2.53 33.85
C MET A 951 14.02 2.64 35.26
N ASN A 952 13.47 3.80 35.64
CA ASN A 952 12.96 4.06 36.99
C ASN A 952 11.55 3.50 37.24
N HIS A 953 10.77 3.24 36.20
CA HIS A 953 9.39 2.76 36.31
C HIS A 953 9.16 1.44 35.55
N PRO A 954 9.75 0.31 35.99
CA PRO A 954 9.58 -0.97 35.34
C PRO A 954 8.18 -1.56 35.54
N MET A 955 7.54 -2.00 34.46
CA MET A 955 6.28 -2.75 34.49
C MET A 955 6.52 -4.24 34.25
N VAL A 956 5.97 -5.11 35.09
CA VAL A 956 6.08 -6.57 34.90
C VAL A 956 4.90 -7.05 34.03
N LYS A 957 5.20 -7.76 32.94
CA LYS A 957 4.21 -8.40 32.06
C LYS A 957 4.49 -9.90 31.93
N GLU A 958 3.46 -10.68 31.63
CA GLU A 958 3.59 -12.12 31.36
C GLU A 958 4.03 -12.39 29.91
N ARG A 959 4.83 -13.45 29.72
CA ARG A 959 5.27 -13.92 28.41
C ARG A 959 4.22 -14.82 27.77
N PHE A 960 3.83 -14.51 26.54
CA PHE A 960 2.95 -15.34 25.73
C PHE A 960 3.56 -15.58 24.35
N TRP A 961 3.43 -16.81 23.85
CA TRP A 961 3.76 -17.16 22.47
C TRP A 961 2.54 -16.90 21.60
N VAL A 962 2.58 -15.81 20.83
CA VAL A 962 1.40 -15.28 20.13
C VAL A 962 1.64 -15.33 18.62
N ASN A 963 0.61 -15.72 17.88
CA ASN A 963 0.62 -15.66 16.41
C ASN A 963 0.11 -14.30 15.93
N SER A 964 0.48 -13.90 14.72
CA SER A 964 -0.11 -12.74 14.05
C SER A 964 -1.57 -13.01 13.68
N ASP A 965 -2.45 -12.01 13.85
CA ASP A 965 -3.87 -12.10 13.50
C ASP A 965 -4.08 -12.47 12.02
N PHE A 966 -3.32 -11.82 11.14
CA PHE A 966 -3.17 -12.20 9.74
C PHE A 966 -1.90 -13.04 9.57
N ASN A 967 -2.06 -14.29 9.12
CA ASN A 967 -1.00 -15.27 8.96
C ASN A 967 -1.23 -16.18 7.74
N PHE A 968 -0.23 -17.02 7.44
CA PHE A 968 -0.23 -17.96 6.32
C PHE A 968 -0.16 -19.42 6.81
N ASP A 969 -0.79 -19.73 7.93
CA ASP A 969 -0.77 -21.10 8.49
C ASP A 969 -1.64 -22.08 7.71
N ASN A 970 -2.65 -21.58 7.00
CA ASN A 970 -3.45 -22.35 6.05
C ASN A 970 -3.87 -21.45 4.88
N VAL A 971 -4.33 -22.06 3.79
CA VAL A 971 -4.64 -21.32 2.55
C VAL A 971 -5.75 -20.30 2.74
N LEU A 972 -6.77 -20.58 3.58
CA LEU A 972 -7.87 -19.64 3.81
C LEU A 972 -7.41 -18.38 4.56
N MET A 973 -6.59 -18.55 5.60
CA MET A 973 -5.97 -17.43 6.32
C MET A 973 -5.00 -16.67 5.43
N GLY A 974 -4.23 -17.38 4.58
CA GLY A 974 -3.39 -16.75 3.56
C GLY A 974 -4.21 -15.93 2.55
N MET A 975 -5.38 -16.42 2.13
CA MET A 975 -6.29 -15.66 1.27
C MET A 975 -6.83 -14.43 2.00
N LEU A 976 -7.18 -14.52 3.29
CA LEU A 976 -7.63 -13.38 4.09
C LEU A 976 -6.51 -12.33 4.26
N ALA A 977 -5.29 -12.76 4.57
CA ALA A 977 -4.13 -11.88 4.68
C ALA A 977 -3.82 -11.18 3.34
N LEU A 978 -3.91 -11.90 2.22
CA LEU A 978 -3.76 -11.31 0.90
C LEU A 978 -4.94 -10.40 0.53
N PHE A 979 -6.14 -10.68 1.03
CA PHE A 979 -7.29 -9.81 0.83
C PHE A 979 -7.03 -8.42 1.45
N THR A 980 -6.54 -8.36 2.69
CA THR A 980 -6.19 -7.08 3.33
C THR A 980 -5.06 -6.35 2.58
N VAL A 981 -4.06 -7.08 2.09
CA VAL A 981 -3.02 -6.49 1.22
C VAL A 981 -3.61 -5.92 -0.07
N SER A 982 -4.62 -6.58 -0.65
CA SER A 982 -5.27 -6.08 -1.88
C SER A 982 -6.19 -4.89 -1.68
N THR A 983 -6.64 -4.63 -0.44
CA THR A 983 -7.34 -3.39 -0.08
C THR A 983 -6.40 -2.25 0.28
N PHE A 984 -5.08 -2.49 0.29
CA PHE A 984 -4.04 -1.58 0.76
C PHE A 984 -4.06 -1.27 2.25
N GLU A 985 -4.71 -2.08 3.08
CA GLU A 985 -4.87 -1.81 4.52
C GLU A 985 -3.97 -2.75 5.34
N GLY A 986 -3.16 -2.21 6.24
CA GLY A 986 -2.30 -2.95 7.15
C GLY A 986 -1.20 -3.77 6.46
N TRP A 987 -0.93 -3.50 5.18
CA TRP A 987 0.01 -4.29 4.38
C TRP A 987 1.48 -4.08 4.74
N PRO A 988 1.96 -2.87 5.14
CA PRO A 988 3.35 -2.70 5.57
C PRO A 988 3.65 -3.50 6.85
N GLN A 989 2.70 -3.58 7.79
CA GLN A 989 2.83 -4.37 9.01
C GLN A 989 2.97 -5.86 8.70
N LEU A 990 2.18 -6.38 7.75
CA LEU A 990 2.28 -7.77 7.30
C LEU A 990 3.59 -8.02 6.53
N LEU A 991 4.02 -7.07 5.70
CA LEU A 991 5.30 -7.12 4.98
C LEU A 991 6.47 -7.23 5.94
N TYR A 992 6.58 -6.34 6.93
CA TYR A 992 7.72 -6.33 7.85
C TYR A 992 7.74 -7.58 8.74
N LYS A 993 6.58 -8.09 9.17
CA LYS A 993 6.48 -9.41 9.82
C LYS A 993 7.00 -10.54 8.92
N ALA A 994 6.75 -10.47 7.62
CA ALA A 994 7.25 -11.45 6.65
C ALA A 994 8.75 -11.31 6.38
N ILE A 995 9.30 -10.09 6.36
CA ILE A 995 10.76 -9.84 6.23
C ILE A 995 11.51 -10.41 7.44
N ASP A 996 10.92 -10.29 8.63
CA ASP A 996 11.53 -10.78 9.87
C ASP A 996 11.32 -12.28 10.10
N ALA A 997 10.49 -12.93 9.29
CA ALA A 997 10.11 -14.33 9.47
C ALA A 997 11.33 -15.25 9.34
N ASN A 998 11.65 -15.96 10.42
CA ASN A 998 12.83 -16.82 10.49
C ASN A 998 12.52 -18.27 10.07
N ALA A 999 12.23 -19.12 11.05
CA ALA A 999 11.99 -20.56 10.89
C ALA A 999 10.77 -20.97 11.70
N GLU A 1000 10.23 -22.16 11.42
CA GLU A 1000 9.10 -22.71 12.17
C GLU A 1000 9.44 -22.83 13.66
N ASN A 1001 8.50 -22.45 14.54
CA ASN A 1001 8.70 -22.41 16.00
C ASN A 1001 9.85 -21.52 16.48
N ARG A 1002 10.30 -20.56 15.66
CA ARG A 1002 11.27 -19.54 16.04
C ARG A 1002 10.72 -18.15 15.84
N GLY A 1003 11.07 -17.26 16.76
CA GLY A 1003 10.67 -15.87 16.74
C GLY A 1003 11.33 -15.10 15.58
N PRO A 1004 10.81 -13.90 15.28
CA PRO A 1004 11.32 -13.06 14.22
C PRO A 1004 12.78 -12.64 14.47
N ILE A 1005 13.52 -12.41 13.39
CA ILE A 1005 14.85 -11.78 13.40
C ILE A 1005 14.76 -10.53 12.53
N TYR A 1006 15.15 -9.39 13.09
CA TYR A 1006 15.08 -8.09 12.41
C TYR A 1006 15.81 -8.12 11.06
N ASN A 1007 15.12 -7.72 9.98
CA ASN A 1007 15.65 -7.62 8.62
C ASN A 1007 16.35 -8.90 8.11
N TYR A 1008 15.84 -10.06 8.48
CA TYR A 1008 16.45 -11.33 8.08
C TYR A 1008 16.43 -11.57 6.57
N ARG A 1009 15.31 -11.29 5.90
CA ARG A 1009 15.11 -11.57 4.47
C ARG A 1009 14.31 -10.47 3.78
N VAL A 1010 14.99 -9.40 3.40
CA VAL A 1010 14.38 -8.25 2.71
C VAL A 1010 13.88 -8.64 1.31
N GLU A 1011 14.41 -9.70 0.70
CA GLU A 1011 14.01 -10.17 -0.64
C GLU A 1011 12.55 -10.64 -0.69
N ILE A 1012 11.99 -11.04 0.45
CA ILE A 1012 10.57 -11.43 0.56
C ILE A 1012 9.64 -10.27 0.18
N SER A 1013 10.08 -9.02 0.29
CA SER A 1013 9.28 -7.87 -0.12
C SER A 1013 8.84 -7.92 -1.59
N ILE A 1014 9.60 -8.59 -2.46
CA ILE A 1014 9.25 -8.81 -3.87
C ILE A 1014 7.94 -9.57 -4.00
N PHE A 1015 7.64 -10.54 -3.12
CA PHE A 1015 6.38 -11.29 -3.15
C PHE A 1015 5.17 -10.36 -2.98
N PHE A 1016 5.21 -9.46 -1.99
CA PHE A 1016 4.13 -8.51 -1.73
C PHE A 1016 4.01 -7.44 -2.82
N ILE A 1017 5.14 -6.90 -3.31
CA ILE A 1017 5.13 -5.92 -4.42
C ILE A 1017 4.51 -6.55 -5.68
N ILE A 1018 4.93 -7.76 -6.05
CA ILE A 1018 4.37 -8.46 -7.22
C ILE A 1018 2.88 -8.72 -7.01
N TYR A 1019 2.47 -9.18 -5.83
CA TYR A 1019 1.06 -9.41 -5.52
C TYR A 1019 0.23 -8.13 -5.64
N ILE A 1020 0.70 -7.01 -5.07
CA ILE A 1020 0.05 -5.70 -5.17
C ILE A 1020 -0.08 -5.27 -6.63
N ILE A 1021 1.00 -5.35 -7.42
CA ILE A 1021 0.96 -4.97 -8.83
C ILE A 1021 -0.03 -5.86 -9.60
N ILE A 1022 -0.02 -7.18 -9.39
CA ILE A 1022 -0.88 -8.13 -10.12
C ILE A 1022 -2.35 -8.07 -9.71
N ILE A 1023 -2.65 -8.01 -8.41
CA ILE A 1023 -4.03 -8.10 -7.92
C ILE A 1023 -4.60 -6.72 -7.64
N ALA A 1024 -3.99 -5.95 -6.74
CA ALA A 1024 -4.52 -4.67 -6.32
C ALA A 1024 -4.54 -3.66 -7.48
N PHE A 1025 -3.47 -3.63 -8.28
CA PHE A 1025 -3.39 -2.75 -9.44
C PHE A 1025 -4.08 -3.34 -10.67
N PHE A 1026 -3.66 -4.48 -11.23
CA PHE A 1026 -4.28 -4.95 -12.49
C PHE A 1026 -5.72 -5.43 -12.37
N MET A 1027 -6.07 -6.23 -11.35
CA MET A 1027 -7.41 -6.83 -11.30
C MET A 1027 -8.49 -5.82 -10.92
N MET A 1028 -8.22 -4.91 -9.98
CA MET A 1028 -9.14 -3.82 -9.68
C MET A 1028 -9.35 -2.92 -10.90
N ASN A 1029 -8.28 -2.66 -11.65
CA ASN A 1029 -8.33 -1.86 -12.86
C ASN A 1029 -9.15 -2.51 -13.98
N ILE A 1030 -8.99 -3.83 -14.19
CA ILE A 1030 -9.80 -4.61 -15.13
C ILE A 1030 -11.27 -4.60 -14.70
N PHE A 1031 -11.53 -4.75 -13.40
CA PHE A 1031 -12.89 -4.72 -12.85
C PHE A 1031 -13.58 -3.38 -13.12
N VAL A 1032 -12.94 -2.24 -12.77
CA VAL A 1032 -13.52 -0.90 -12.99
C VAL A 1032 -13.72 -0.63 -14.48
N GLY A 1033 -12.74 -0.97 -15.33
CA GLY A 1033 -12.87 -0.82 -16.78
C GLY A 1033 -14.06 -1.61 -17.34
N PHE A 1034 -14.25 -2.84 -16.87
CA PHE A 1034 -15.37 -3.69 -17.30
C PHE A 1034 -16.73 -3.18 -16.81
N VAL A 1035 -16.81 -2.67 -15.58
CA VAL A 1035 -18.01 -2.01 -15.06
C VAL A 1035 -18.36 -0.80 -15.92
N ILE A 1036 -17.40 0.06 -16.26
CA ILE A 1036 -17.63 1.22 -17.15
C ILE A 1036 -18.17 0.77 -18.52
N ILE A 1037 -17.63 -0.31 -19.12
CA ILE A 1037 -18.13 -0.88 -20.38
C ILE A 1037 -19.58 -1.29 -20.25
N THR A 1038 -19.91 -2.09 -19.25
CA THR A 1038 -21.27 -2.62 -19.08
C THR A 1038 -22.29 -1.51 -18.82
N PHE A 1039 -21.94 -0.50 -18.01
CA PHE A 1039 -22.78 0.68 -17.82
C PHE A 1039 -22.95 1.47 -19.13
N ARG A 1040 -21.90 1.62 -19.92
CA ARG A 1040 -21.97 2.28 -21.23
C ARG A 1040 -22.83 1.51 -22.22
N GLU A 1041 -22.67 0.19 -22.32
CA GLU A 1041 -23.46 -0.68 -23.19
C GLU A 1041 -24.95 -0.64 -22.81
N GLN A 1042 -25.26 -0.61 -21.51
CA GLN A 1042 -26.64 -0.42 -21.04
C GLN A 1042 -27.18 0.97 -21.40
N GLY A 1043 -26.37 2.02 -21.20
CA GLY A 1043 -26.74 3.37 -21.64
C GLY A 1043 -27.00 3.43 -23.15
N GLU A 1044 -26.09 2.90 -23.97
CA GLU A 1044 -26.24 2.85 -25.43
C GLU A 1044 -27.42 1.96 -25.87
N ALA A 1045 -27.75 0.89 -25.15
CA ALA A 1045 -28.91 0.05 -25.41
C ALA A 1045 -30.24 0.79 -25.14
N GLU A 1046 -30.29 1.66 -24.11
CA GLU A 1046 -31.44 2.55 -23.90
C GLU A 1046 -31.58 3.56 -25.06
N PHE A 1047 -30.47 4.04 -25.64
CA PHE A 1047 -30.48 4.96 -26.78
C PHE A 1047 -30.72 4.27 -28.15
N LYS A 1048 -30.36 3.00 -28.32
CA LYS A 1048 -30.52 2.25 -29.59
C LYS A 1048 -31.98 2.05 -30.04
N ASN A 1049 -32.94 2.29 -29.16
CA ASN A 1049 -34.36 2.36 -29.54
C ASN A 1049 -34.69 3.60 -30.40
N CYS A 1050 -33.73 4.51 -30.60
CA CYS A 1050 -33.73 5.49 -31.67
C CYS A 1050 -32.65 5.12 -32.69
N GLU A 1051 -33.05 4.59 -33.84
CA GLU A 1051 -32.18 4.43 -35.01
C GLU A 1051 -31.67 5.81 -35.45
N LEU A 1052 -30.55 6.32 -34.94
CA LEU A 1052 -29.90 7.51 -35.48
C LEU A 1052 -28.41 7.55 -35.12
N ASN A 1053 -27.54 7.85 -36.10
CA ASN A 1053 -26.08 7.91 -35.95
C ASN A 1053 -25.63 8.91 -34.86
N LYS A 1054 -24.44 8.70 -34.26
CA LYS A 1054 -23.82 9.55 -33.22
C LYS A 1054 -23.86 11.07 -33.55
N ASN A 1055 -23.62 11.43 -34.81
CA ASN A 1055 -23.67 12.82 -35.31
C ASN A 1055 -25.09 13.40 -35.31
N GLN A 1056 -26.08 12.55 -35.54
CA GLN A 1056 -27.48 12.91 -35.54
C GLN A 1056 -28.03 13.00 -34.12
N CYS A 1057 -27.46 12.29 -33.14
CA CYS A 1057 -27.76 12.47 -31.71
C CYS A 1057 -27.24 13.82 -31.17
N ILE A 1058 -26.02 14.23 -31.54
CA ILE A 1058 -25.53 15.60 -31.30
C ILE A 1058 -26.46 16.60 -32.00
N GLY A 1059 -26.84 16.33 -33.25
CA GLY A 1059 -27.85 17.09 -33.97
C GLY A 1059 -29.17 17.20 -33.20
N THR A 1060 -29.70 16.11 -32.66
CA THR A 1060 -30.91 16.06 -31.83
C THR A 1060 -30.72 16.84 -30.54
N GLN A 1061 -29.53 16.82 -29.92
CA GLN A 1061 -29.24 17.58 -28.71
C GLN A 1061 -29.07 19.07 -29.00
N CYS A 1062 -28.45 19.45 -30.12
CA CYS A 1062 -28.39 20.81 -30.62
C CYS A 1062 -29.78 21.33 -31.04
N VAL A 1063 -30.59 20.50 -31.70
CA VAL A 1063 -31.98 20.81 -32.07
C VAL A 1063 -32.84 20.92 -30.83
N TYR A 1064 -32.71 20.00 -29.88
CA TYR A 1064 -33.41 20.05 -28.60
C TYR A 1064 -33.02 21.28 -27.78
N TYR A 1065 -31.72 21.60 -27.73
CA TYR A 1065 -31.21 22.81 -27.08
C TYR A 1065 -31.72 24.06 -27.81
N ALA A 1066 -31.69 24.10 -29.14
CA ALA A 1066 -32.21 25.20 -29.93
C ALA A 1066 -33.73 25.38 -29.76
N LEU A 1067 -34.49 24.28 -29.66
CA LEU A 1067 -35.93 24.29 -29.41
C LEU A 1067 -36.28 24.69 -27.96
N LYS A 1068 -35.40 24.38 -27.00
CA LYS A 1068 -35.57 24.76 -25.58
C LYS A 1068 -34.93 26.10 -25.20
N ALA A 1069 -34.06 26.64 -26.03
CA ALA A 1069 -33.36 27.88 -25.75
C ALA A 1069 -34.37 29.02 -25.66
N GLN A 1070 -34.50 29.59 -24.47
CA GLN A 1070 -35.31 30.78 -24.25
C GLN A 1070 -34.41 32.04 -24.28
N PRO A 1071 -34.89 33.17 -24.81
CA PRO A 1071 -34.11 34.40 -24.86
C PRO A 1071 -33.79 34.88 -23.44
N ILE A 1072 -32.51 35.16 -23.18
CA ILE A 1072 -32.04 35.69 -21.89
C ILE A 1072 -32.62 37.09 -21.71
N LYS A 1073 -33.42 37.30 -20.66
CA LYS A 1073 -34.01 38.61 -20.35
C LYS A 1073 -32.99 39.50 -19.64
N ILE A 1074 -32.27 40.33 -20.39
CA ILE A 1074 -31.37 41.35 -19.84
C ILE A 1074 -32.19 42.55 -19.38
N TYR A 1075 -32.12 42.88 -18.09
CA TYR A 1075 -32.79 44.05 -17.53
C TYR A 1075 -31.93 45.31 -17.72
N ILE A 1076 -32.46 46.32 -18.40
CA ILE A 1076 -31.84 47.64 -18.57
C ILE A 1076 -32.77 48.69 -17.93
N PRO A 1077 -32.33 49.43 -16.90
CA PRO A 1077 -33.17 50.41 -16.23
C PRO A 1077 -33.42 51.66 -17.11
N LYS A 1078 -34.65 52.16 -17.10
CA LYS A 1078 -35.04 53.37 -17.86
C LYS A 1078 -34.66 54.68 -17.15
N ASN A 1079 -34.57 54.68 -15.82
CA ASN A 1079 -34.26 55.87 -15.04
C ASN A 1079 -32.76 56.25 -15.16
N PRO A 1080 -32.41 57.50 -15.47
CA PRO A 1080 -31.02 57.90 -15.73
C PRO A 1080 -30.09 57.71 -14.52
N SER A 1081 -30.56 57.99 -13.30
CA SER A 1081 -29.78 57.76 -12.07
C SER A 1081 -29.54 56.27 -11.81
N GLN A 1082 -30.53 55.42 -12.09
CA GLN A 1082 -30.42 53.96 -11.94
C GLN A 1082 -29.52 53.34 -13.02
N LEU A 1083 -29.54 53.90 -14.23
CA LEU A 1083 -28.67 53.51 -15.34
C LEU A 1083 -27.20 53.78 -15.05
N LYS A 1084 -26.87 54.87 -14.33
CA LYS A 1084 -25.50 55.11 -13.86
C LYS A 1084 -25.00 54.00 -12.94
N PHE A 1085 -25.78 53.61 -11.93
CA PHE A 1085 -25.41 52.49 -11.04
C PHE A 1085 -25.35 51.15 -11.77
N TRP A 1086 -26.28 50.88 -12.70
CA TRP A 1086 -26.27 49.66 -13.51
C TRP A 1086 -25.02 49.57 -14.41
N LYS A 1087 -24.57 50.69 -15.00
CA LYS A 1087 -23.33 50.74 -15.77
C LYS A 1087 -22.08 50.47 -14.92
N ILE A 1088 -22.07 50.92 -13.66
CA ILE A 1088 -20.96 50.65 -12.73
C ILE A 1088 -20.88 49.16 -12.40
N ILE A 1089 -22.01 48.53 -12.04
CA ILE A 1089 -22.02 47.10 -11.66
C ILE A 1089 -21.66 46.19 -12.83
N ASN A 1090 -22.15 46.49 -14.04
CA ASN A 1090 -21.87 45.69 -15.23
C ASN A 1090 -20.50 46.02 -15.86
N SER A 1091 -19.66 46.82 -15.20
CA SER A 1091 -18.30 47.11 -15.66
C SER A 1091 -17.32 46.03 -15.17
N SER A 1092 -16.38 45.64 -16.05
CA SER A 1092 -15.33 44.68 -15.69
C SER A 1092 -14.42 45.19 -14.56
N GLN A 1093 -14.21 46.50 -14.48
CA GLN A 1093 -13.42 47.13 -13.41
C GLN A 1093 -14.04 46.90 -12.02
N PHE A 1094 -15.37 47.04 -11.90
CA PHE A 1094 -16.07 46.78 -10.65
C PHE A 1094 -15.97 45.30 -10.25
N GLU A 1095 -16.11 44.37 -11.22
CA GLU A 1095 -15.92 42.94 -10.95
C GLU A 1095 -14.50 42.60 -10.48
N TYR A 1096 -13.45 43.18 -11.10
CA TYR A 1096 -12.07 42.97 -10.65
C TYR A 1096 -11.81 43.54 -9.25
N ILE A 1097 -12.36 44.71 -8.92
CA ILE A 1097 -12.25 45.29 -7.58
C ILE A 1097 -12.88 44.35 -6.55
N MET A 1098 -14.09 43.85 -6.81
CA MET A 1098 -14.75 42.91 -5.89
C MET A 1098 -13.98 41.60 -5.74
N PHE A 1099 -13.42 41.08 -6.82
CA PHE A 1099 -12.58 39.87 -6.78
C PHE A 1099 -11.32 40.07 -5.92
N VAL A 1100 -10.62 41.20 -6.07
CA VAL A 1100 -9.45 41.53 -5.24
C VAL A 1100 -9.85 41.68 -3.77
N LEU A 1101 -10.97 42.32 -3.46
CA LEU A 1101 -11.48 42.44 -2.09
C LEU A 1101 -11.79 41.08 -1.46
N ILE A 1102 -12.37 40.14 -2.23
CA ILE A 1102 -12.61 38.77 -1.76
C ILE A 1102 -11.27 38.07 -1.46
N LEU A 1103 -10.28 38.18 -2.35
CA LEU A 1103 -8.95 37.59 -2.12
C LEU A 1103 -8.27 38.17 -0.87
N LEU A 1104 -8.36 39.48 -0.65
CA LEU A 1104 -7.80 40.13 0.54
C LEU A 1104 -8.53 39.71 1.81
N ASN A 1105 -9.86 39.55 1.77
CA ASN A 1105 -10.63 39.03 2.90
C ASN A 1105 -10.26 37.58 3.20
N THR A 1106 -10.13 36.72 2.18
CA THR A 1106 -9.67 35.33 2.34
C THR A 1106 -8.27 35.26 2.93
N LEU A 1107 -7.35 36.12 2.47
CA LEU A 1107 -6.01 36.22 3.07
C LEU A 1107 -6.08 36.67 4.52
N THR A 1108 -6.94 37.63 4.85
CA THR A 1108 -7.13 38.12 6.22
C THR A 1108 -7.56 36.97 7.14
N LEU A 1109 -8.60 36.22 6.77
CA LEU A 1109 -9.03 35.03 7.53
C LEU A 1109 -7.92 33.98 7.67
N ALA A 1110 -7.09 33.80 6.63
CA ALA A 1110 -6.00 32.83 6.64
C ALA A 1110 -4.78 33.20 7.53
N VAL A 1111 -4.57 34.47 7.89
CA VAL A 1111 -3.42 34.88 8.72
C VAL A 1111 -3.67 34.63 10.22
N GLN A 1112 -4.90 34.24 10.60
CA GLN A 1112 -5.19 33.85 11.97
C GLN A 1112 -4.34 32.67 12.43
N HIS A 1113 -3.94 32.69 13.69
CA HIS A 1113 -3.06 31.71 14.30
C HIS A 1113 -3.32 31.56 15.80
N TYR A 1114 -2.88 30.45 16.40
CA TYR A 1114 -2.98 30.23 17.85
C TYR A 1114 -2.01 31.16 18.62
N GLU A 1115 -2.38 31.55 19.85
CA GLU A 1115 -1.64 32.49 20.71
C GLU A 1115 -1.33 33.88 20.12
N GLN A 1116 -2.32 34.51 19.47
CA GLN A 1116 -2.14 35.86 18.93
C GLN A 1116 -2.00 36.92 20.03
N SER A 1117 -1.20 37.96 19.73
CA SER A 1117 -1.17 39.15 20.57
C SER A 1117 -2.54 39.85 20.60
N LYS A 1118 -2.90 40.47 21.72
CA LYS A 1118 -4.16 41.23 21.87
C LYS A 1118 -4.29 42.33 20.81
N LEU A 1119 -3.17 42.95 20.40
CA LEU A 1119 -3.14 43.96 19.33
C LEU A 1119 -3.52 43.34 17.99
N PHE A 1120 -3.00 42.15 17.68
CA PHE A 1120 -3.29 41.47 16.43
C PHE A 1120 -4.78 41.12 16.33
N ASN A 1121 -5.37 40.55 17.39
CA ASN A 1121 -6.82 40.28 17.45
C ASN A 1121 -7.65 41.55 17.18
N PHE A 1122 -7.30 42.67 17.82
CA PHE A 1122 -7.99 43.94 17.60
C PHE A 1122 -7.88 44.44 16.15
N VAL A 1123 -6.71 44.31 15.52
CA VAL A 1123 -6.52 44.66 14.10
C VAL A 1123 -7.37 43.77 13.19
N MET A 1124 -7.45 42.47 13.47
CA MET A 1124 -8.26 41.51 12.72
C MET A 1124 -9.76 41.84 12.80
N ASP A 1125 -10.26 42.20 13.98
CA ASP A 1125 -11.64 42.64 14.16
C ASP A 1125 -11.96 43.92 13.35
N ILE A 1126 -11.03 44.88 13.32
CA ILE A 1126 -11.17 46.09 12.49
C ILE A 1126 -11.22 45.73 11.01
N LEU A 1127 -10.31 44.87 10.53
CA LEU A 1127 -10.29 44.46 9.12
C LEU A 1127 -11.59 43.74 8.73
N ASN A 1128 -12.08 42.82 9.57
CA ASN A 1128 -13.36 42.13 9.36
C ASN A 1128 -14.54 43.11 9.29
N MET A 1129 -14.55 44.15 10.13
CA MET A 1129 -15.55 45.22 10.08
C MET A 1129 -15.46 46.06 8.79
N ILE A 1130 -14.24 46.36 8.31
CA ILE A 1130 -14.01 47.07 7.05
C ILE A 1130 -14.53 46.26 5.87
N PHE A 1131 -14.17 44.97 5.77
CA PHE A 1131 -14.66 44.10 4.69
C PHE A 1131 -16.18 43.97 4.70
N THR A 1132 -16.78 43.80 5.87
CA THR A 1132 -18.25 43.76 6.03
C THR A 1132 -18.90 45.06 5.52
N THR A 1133 -18.28 46.22 5.81
CA THR A 1133 -18.75 47.53 5.33
C THR A 1133 -18.64 47.64 3.80
N LEU A 1134 -17.53 47.18 3.21
CA LEU A 1134 -17.34 47.22 1.75
C LEU A 1134 -18.33 46.30 1.01
N PHE A 1135 -18.57 45.08 1.51
CA PHE A 1135 -19.54 44.16 0.92
C PHE A 1135 -21.00 44.62 1.11
N THR A 1136 -21.31 45.30 2.21
CA THR A 1136 -22.64 45.91 2.38
C THR A 1136 -22.85 47.10 1.45
N ILE A 1137 -21.82 47.92 1.18
CA ILE A 1137 -21.87 48.97 0.16
C ILE A 1137 -22.10 48.36 -1.24
N GLU A 1138 -21.39 47.29 -1.59
CA GLU A 1138 -21.62 46.55 -2.84
C GLU A 1138 -23.09 46.10 -2.96
N MET A 1139 -23.62 45.46 -1.90
CA MET A 1139 -25.01 45.01 -1.85
C MET A 1139 -25.99 46.17 -2.07
N ILE A 1140 -25.76 47.32 -1.43
CA ILE A 1140 -26.60 48.52 -1.58
C ILE A 1140 -26.55 49.04 -3.02
N ILE A 1141 -25.37 49.14 -3.63
CA ILE A 1141 -25.20 49.58 -5.02
C ILE A 1141 -25.96 48.64 -5.97
N LYS A 1142 -25.84 47.31 -5.78
CA LYS A 1142 -26.57 46.29 -6.55
C LYS A 1142 -28.08 46.40 -6.40
N LEU A 1143 -28.58 46.61 -5.18
CA LEU A 1143 -30.01 46.82 -4.90
C LEU A 1143 -30.56 48.09 -5.56
N LEU A 1144 -29.80 49.19 -5.55
CA LEU A 1144 -30.18 50.45 -6.18
C LEU A 1144 -30.26 50.34 -7.70
N ALA A 1145 -29.38 49.55 -8.32
CA ALA A 1145 -29.40 49.32 -9.77
C ALA A 1145 -30.50 48.35 -10.22
N LEU A 1146 -30.82 47.32 -9.43
CA LEU A 1146 -31.75 46.22 -9.79
C LEU A 1146 -33.18 46.36 -9.20
N ARG A 1147 -33.50 47.53 -8.64
CA ARG A 1147 -34.69 47.83 -7.81
C ARG A 1147 -36.05 47.25 -8.29
N PRO A 1148 -36.45 47.28 -9.58
CA PRO A 1148 -37.72 46.71 -10.04
C PRO A 1148 -37.69 45.20 -10.24
N TYR A 1149 -36.54 44.64 -10.61
CA TYR A 1149 -36.36 43.23 -10.90
C TYR A 1149 -36.34 42.38 -9.61
N VAL A 1150 -35.71 42.89 -8.54
CA VAL A 1150 -35.72 42.28 -7.20
C VAL A 1150 -37.14 42.21 -6.64
N ARG A 1151 -37.96 43.26 -6.84
CA ARG A 1151 -39.37 43.28 -6.41
C ARG A 1151 -40.22 42.23 -7.14
N GLN A 1152 -39.95 41.99 -8.42
CA GLN A 1152 -40.66 40.97 -9.22
C GLN A 1152 -40.19 39.54 -8.91
N ALA A 1153 -38.90 39.34 -8.62
CA ALA A 1153 -38.34 38.05 -8.21
C ALA A 1153 -38.75 37.65 -6.78
N LEU A 1154 -38.82 38.59 -5.84
CA LEU A 1154 -39.33 38.39 -4.48
C LEU A 1154 -40.81 37.96 -4.45
N LEU A 1155 -41.62 38.48 -5.39
CA LEU A 1155 -43.04 38.14 -5.50
C LEU A 1155 -43.30 36.74 -6.09
N HIS A 1156 -42.35 36.15 -6.81
CA HIS A 1156 -42.48 34.81 -7.42
C HIS A 1156 -41.79 33.70 -6.60
N ASN A 1157 -40.72 33.99 -5.86
CA ASN A 1157 -39.86 32.99 -5.21
C ASN A 1157 -39.82 33.12 -3.68
N GLY A 1158 -40.97 33.12 -3.03
CA GLY A 1158 -41.14 33.25 -1.57
C GLY A 1158 -40.07 32.52 -0.73
N LEU A 1159 -39.61 33.20 0.33
CA LEU A 1159 -38.62 32.78 1.34
C LEU A 1159 -37.12 32.70 0.95
N LYS A 1160 -36.72 32.71 -0.32
CA LYS A 1160 -35.27 32.60 -0.67
C LYS A 1160 -34.41 33.86 -0.42
N CYS A 1161 -35.02 35.00 -0.10
CA CYS A 1161 -34.31 36.28 0.01
C CYS A 1161 -33.87 36.67 1.44
N LEU A 1162 -34.39 36.03 2.49
CA LEU A 1162 -34.15 36.47 3.88
C LEU A 1162 -32.83 35.95 4.50
N PHE A 1163 -32.28 34.84 4.01
CA PHE A 1163 -31.02 34.27 4.52
C PHE A 1163 -29.76 34.63 3.71
N ASN A 1164 -29.92 35.26 2.54
CA ASN A 1164 -28.85 35.37 1.54
C ASN A 1164 -28.59 36.83 1.11
N GLY A 1165 -28.46 37.76 2.06
CA GLY A 1165 -28.01 39.13 1.77
C GLY A 1165 -26.60 39.19 1.15
N ILE A 1166 -25.76 38.20 1.44
CA ILE A 1166 -24.36 38.14 0.99
C ILE A 1166 -24.19 37.20 -0.22
N THR A 1167 -25.02 36.16 -0.34
CA THR A 1167 -24.87 35.06 -1.33
C THR A 1167 -25.66 35.25 -2.62
N TYR A 1168 -26.73 36.06 -2.66
CA TYR A 1168 -27.47 36.31 -3.90
C TYR A 1168 -26.70 37.19 -4.90
N SER A 1169 -25.78 38.03 -4.40
CA SER A 1169 -24.87 38.84 -5.21
C SER A 1169 -23.96 37.98 -6.11
N SER A 1170 -23.46 36.88 -5.55
CA SER A 1170 -22.51 35.95 -6.20
C SER A 1170 -23.20 34.98 -7.16
N LEU A 1171 -24.43 34.55 -6.83
CA LEU A 1171 -25.24 33.65 -7.66
C LEU A 1171 -25.79 34.33 -8.93
N LEU A 1172 -26.09 35.64 -8.88
CA LEU A 1172 -26.48 36.41 -10.06
C LEU A 1172 -25.30 36.67 -11.00
N ASP A 1173 -24.09 36.82 -10.46
CA ASP A 1173 -22.87 37.02 -11.24
C ASP A 1173 -22.44 35.73 -11.97
N MET A 1174 -22.45 34.57 -11.27
CA MET A 1174 -22.20 33.25 -11.89
C MET A 1174 -23.18 32.90 -13.01
N ASN A 1175 -24.48 33.17 -12.82
CA ASN A 1175 -25.49 32.85 -13.83
C ASN A 1175 -25.42 33.79 -15.06
N SER A 1176 -24.77 34.95 -14.92
CA SER A 1176 -24.48 35.85 -16.05
C SER A 1176 -23.20 35.45 -16.82
N ARG A 1177 -22.22 34.84 -16.14
CA ARG A 1177 -20.93 34.42 -16.71
C ARG A 1177 -20.99 33.07 -17.43
N VAL A 1178 -21.73 32.09 -16.90
CA VAL A 1178 -21.86 30.74 -17.50
C VAL A 1178 -22.63 30.74 -18.82
N HIS A 1179 -23.28 31.85 -19.18
CA HIS A 1179 -23.98 32.01 -20.46
C HIS A 1179 -23.28 32.98 -21.45
N ARG A 1180 -22.12 33.55 -21.11
CA ARG A 1180 -21.31 34.36 -22.04
C ARG A 1180 -20.07 33.63 -22.59
N GLN A 1181 -19.67 32.50 -22.02
CA GLN A 1181 -18.80 31.50 -22.66
C GLN A 1181 -19.66 30.37 -23.21
#